data_AF-A0A452C9Y2-F1
#
_entry.id   AF-A0A452C9Y2-F1
#
_cell.length_a   1.000
_cell.length_b   1.000
_cell.length_c   1.000
_cell.angle_alpha   90.00
_cell.angle_beta   90.00
_cell.angle_gamma   90.00
#
_symmetry.space_group_name_H-M   'P 1'
#
loop_
_entity.id
_entity.type
_entity.pdbx_description
1 polymer ?
#
loop_
_entity_poly.entity_id
_entity_poly.type
_entity_poly.pdbx_seq_one_letter_code
_entity_poly.pdbx_strand_id
1 'polypeptide(L)'
;MIHLESNFVQFKEELLPKEGNKALLTFPFLHIYWTECCDTEVYKATVKDDLTKWQNVLKAHSSVDWLIVVVENDAKKKNKTNILPRTSIVDKIRNDFCNKQSDRCVVLSDPLKDSSRTQESWNAFLTKLRTLLLMSFTKNLGKFEDDMRTLREKRTEPGWSFCDYFMVQEELAFVFEMLQQFEDALVQYDELDALFSQYVVNFGAGDGANWLTFFCQPVKSWNGLILRKPIDMEKRGLIQRQEATLLDLRSYLFSRQCTLLLFLQRPWEVAQRALELLHSCVQELKLLEVSVPPGALDCWVFLSCLEVLQRIEGCCDRAQIDSNIAHTVGLWSYATEKLKSLGYLCGLVSEQGPNSEDLNRTVDLLAGLGAERPETANAAQSPYKKLKEALSSVEAFEKHYLDLSHATIEMYTSIGRIRSAKFVGKDLAEFYMRKKSPQKAEIYLQGALKNYLAEGWALPITHTRKQLAECQKHLGQIENYLQTSSLLASDRHLTESEREHFCREILSFASRQADSPGHKIVLPMHSFAQLRDLHFTPSNAVVHVGGALSVEITVCSQMPVPVHVEQIAINVHFSIEKNNYRKTAEWLTKHKTANGIVSFPAETAPYPTSQNSLPTLELCEMFERSPSDNSLHTTGIICKNVHMLLRKQESGAALEAPSGAALEAGAHVLKCNAVTLEPGPNTITFRTQAKEPGTYTLRQLCASVGPVWFVLPHMYPLVRYEVYSQEPQLHVEPLAAFWLVFLRRSSSLSLLAITQ
;
A
#
# COMPACT_ATOMS: atom_id res chain seq x y z
N MET A 1 -5.54 21.40 -35.19
CA MET A 1 -5.16 22.58 -36.01
C MET A 1 -4.09 23.29 -35.20
N ILE A 2 -2.87 23.46 -35.75
CA ILE A 2 -1.78 24.13 -35.01
C ILE A 2 -2.00 25.63 -35.13
N HIS A 3 -2.09 26.33 -33.99
CA HIS A 3 -2.19 27.77 -33.94
C HIS A 3 -0.83 28.35 -33.57
N LEU A 4 -0.22 29.10 -34.47
CA LEU A 4 1.04 29.79 -34.26
C LEU A 4 0.77 31.28 -34.09
N GLU A 5 1.20 31.82 -32.96
CA GLU A 5 1.32 33.28 -32.79
C GLU A 5 2.67 33.72 -33.37
N SER A 6 2.65 34.74 -34.23
CA SER A 6 3.84 35.23 -34.93
C SER A 6 4.06 36.70 -34.64
N ASN A 7 5.26 37.05 -34.20
CA ASN A 7 5.66 38.43 -33.96
C ASN A 7 6.50 38.97 -35.13
N PHE A 8 6.09 40.10 -35.69
CA PHE A 8 6.89 40.82 -36.68
C PHE A 8 7.80 41.81 -35.96
N VAL A 9 9.10 41.67 -36.18
CA VAL A 9 10.12 42.58 -35.65
C VAL A 9 10.81 43.31 -36.79
N GLN A 10 11.20 44.56 -36.57
CA GLN A 10 11.98 45.31 -37.55
C GLN A 10 13.32 44.61 -37.80
N PHE A 11 13.72 44.52 -39.07
CA PHE A 11 14.98 43.89 -39.44
C PHE A 11 16.16 44.63 -38.78
N LYS A 12 16.98 43.86 -38.07
CA LYS A 12 18.27 44.29 -37.53
C LYS A 12 19.25 43.13 -37.67
N GLU A 13 20.49 43.42 -38.04
CA GLU A 13 21.54 42.40 -38.21
C GLU A 13 21.83 41.64 -36.91
N GLU A 14 21.67 42.28 -35.74
CA GLU A 14 21.82 41.66 -34.42
C GLU A 14 20.82 40.52 -34.15
N LEU A 15 19.69 40.50 -34.88
CA LEU A 15 18.65 39.47 -34.80
C LEU A 15 18.86 38.35 -35.84
N LEU A 16 20.04 38.26 -36.47
CA LEU A 16 20.39 37.12 -37.33
C LEU A 16 21.13 36.04 -36.54
N PRO A 17 20.96 34.75 -36.89
CA PRO A 17 21.66 33.67 -36.23
C PRO A 17 23.17 33.87 -36.23
N LYS A 18 23.80 33.70 -35.06
CA LYS A 18 25.26 33.73 -34.90
C LYS A 18 25.83 32.31 -34.93
N GLU A 19 27.09 32.17 -35.34
CA GLU A 19 27.79 30.87 -35.27
C GLU A 19 27.84 30.35 -33.82
N GLY A 20 27.57 29.06 -33.63
CA GLY A 20 27.55 28.41 -32.32
C GLY A 20 26.30 28.70 -31.47
N ASN A 21 25.30 29.38 -32.00
CA ASN A 21 24.03 29.59 -31.30
C ASN A 21 23.29 28.25 -31.06
N LYS A 22 22.88 28.04 -29.80
CA LYS A 22 22.16 26.85 -29.33
C LYS A 22 20.68 27.10 -29.03
N ALA A 23 20.13 28.28 -29.36
CA ALA A 23 18.74 28.62 -29.10
C ALA A 23 17.93 28.68 -30.41
N LEU A 24 16.81 27.96 -30.46
CA LEU A 24 15.98 27.83 -31.66
C LEU A 24 14.97 28.99 -31.81
N LEU A 25 14.41 29.47 -30.69
CA LEU A 25 13.32 30.47 -30.70
C LEU A 25 13.78 31.93 -30.63
N THR A 26 15.09 32.18 -30.54
CA THR A 26 15.63 33.55 -30.34
C THR A 26 15.69 34.37 -31.64
N PHE A 27 15.68 33.74 -32.81
CA PHE A 27 15.92 34.39 -34.10
C PHE A 27 14.69 34.32 -35.03
N PRO A 28 14.39 35.36 -35.83
CA PRO A 28 13.29 35.33 -36.78
C PRO A 28 13.45 34.25 -37.85
N PHE A 29 12.39 33.50 -38.13
CA PHE A 29 12.37 32.41 -39.11
C PHE A 29 12.21 32.88 -40.56
N LEU A 30 11.65 34.06 -40.81
CA LEU A 30 11.43 34.56 -42.17
C LEU A 30 11.70 36.05 -42.25
N HIS A 31 12.49 36.46 -43.23
CA HIS A 31 12.82 37.87 -43.46
C HIS A 31 12.02 38.43 -44.63
N ILE A 32 11.22 39.46 -44.41
CA ILE A 32 10.35 40.04 -45.44
C ILE A 32 10.80 41.46 -45.77
N TYR A 33 11.06 41.73 -47.06
CA TYR A 33 11.35 43.06 -47.56
C TYR A 33 10.12 43.65 -48.24
N TRP A 34 9.67 44.81 -47.78
CA TRP A 34 8.49 45.50 -48.31
C TRP A 34 8.92 46.67 -49.20
N THR A 35 8.35 46.78 -50.39
CA THR A 35 8.60 47.91 -51.30
C THR A 35 7.34 48.36 -52.03
N GLU A 36 7.16 49.68 -52.15
CA GLU A 36 6.09 50.31 -52.94
C GLU A 36 6.60 50.83 -54.30
N CYS A 37 7.77 50.34 -54.75
CA CYS A 37 8.44 50.88 -55.93
C CYS A 37 7.65 50.63 -57.22
N CYS A 38 7.12 51.71 -57.80
CA CYS A 38 6.38 51.68 -59.07
C CYS A 38 7.14 52.28 -60.25
N ASP A 39 8.32 52.89 -60.03
CA ASP A 39 9.11 53.60 -61.03
C ASP A 39 10.45 52.88 -61.31
N THR A 40 10.81 52.76 -62.59
CA THR A 40 12.06 52.10 -63.02
C THR A 40 13.31 52.91 -62.68
N GLU A 41 13.25 54.23 -62.68
CA GLU A 41 14.39 55.10 -62.38
C GLU A 41 14.70 55.07 -60.88
N VAL A 42 13.65 55.16 -60.04
CA VAL A 42 13.75 55.00 -58.58
C VAL A 42 14.31 53.62 -58.23
N TYR A 43 13.84 52.56 -58.91
CA TYR A 43 14.38 51.22 -58.71
C TYR A 43 15.89 51.14 -58.96
N LYS A 44 16.36 51.70 -60.08
CA LYS A 44 17.78 51.68 -60.44
C LYS A 44 18.63 52.54 -59.52
N ALA A 45 18.09 53.66 -59.04
CA ALA A 45 18.82 54.63 -58.24
C ALA A 45 18.98 54.20 -56.77
N THR A 46 17.96 53.56 -56.17
CA THR A 46 17.93 53.29 -54.73
C THR A 46 17.55 51.87 -54.38
N VAL A 47 16.35 51.43 -54.77
CA VAL A 47 15.75 50.16 -54.28
C VAL A 47 16.59 48.93 -54.65
N LYS A 48 17.23 48.92 -55.83
CA LYS A 48 18.12 47.84 -56.24
C LYS A 48 19.36 47.73 -55.34
N ASP A 49 19.95 48.86 -54.95
CA ASP A 49 21.12 48.86 -54.06
C ASP A 49 20.75 48.39 -52.65
N ASP A 50 19.61 48.87 -52.13
CA ASP A 50 19.11 48.48 -50.80
C ASP A 50 18.76 46.99 -50.71
N LEU A 51 18.05 46.44 -51.71
CA LEU A 51 17.76 45.01 -51.80
C LEU A 51 19.04 44.17 -51.90
N THR A 52 20.04 44.65 -52.65
CA THR A 52 21.33 43.97 -52.79
C THR A 52 22.06 43.93 -51.45
N LYS A 53 22.11 45.05 -50.72
CA LYS A 53 22.70 45.13 -49.37
C LYS A 53 21.99 44.18 -48.41
N TRP A 54 20.66 44.24 -48.34
CA TRP A 54 19.88 43.38 -47.47
C TRP A 54 20.09 41.89 -47.76
N GLN A 55 20.06 41.45 -49.03
CA GLN A 55 20.34 40.06 -49.37
C GLN A 55 21.78 39.64 -49.07
N ASN A 56 22.76 40.53 -49.23
CA ASN A 56 24.15 40.22 -48.90
C ASN A 56 24.33 40.01 -47.38
N VAL A 57 23.66 40.81 -46.55
CA VAL A 57 23.65 40.61 -45.08
C VAL A 57 23.03 39.26 -44.72
N LEU A 58 21.91 38.89 -45.33
CA LEU A 58 21.28 37.57 -45.11
C LEU A 58 22.19 36.42 -45.54
N LYS A 59 22.83 36.53 -46.71
CA LYS A 59 23.78 35.52 -47.22
C LYS A 59 25.00 35.37 -46.31
N ALA A 60 25.52 36.46 -45.76
CA ALA A 60 26.65 36.42 -44.83
C ALA A 60 26.32 35.62 -43.55
N HIS A 61 25.06 35.63 -43.12
CA HIS A 61 24.57 34.87 -41.96
C HIS A 61 23.96 33.51 -42.32
N SER A 62 24.12 33.05 -43.57
CA SER A 62 23.50 31.82 -44.08
C SER A 62 21.97 31.78 -43.96
N SER A 63 21.31 32.93 -43.85
CA SER A 63 19.85 33.07 -43.85
C SER A 63 19.33 33.02 -45.29
N VAL A 64 18.65 31.94 -45.62
CA VAL A 64 18.11 31.70 -46.97
C VAL A 64 16.60 31.80 -47.04
N ASP A 65 15.91 32.13 -45.96
CA ASP A 65 14.44 32.20 -45.88
C ASP A 65 13.99 33.64 -45.88
N TRP A 66 13.55 34.10 -47.06
CA TRP A 66 13.21 35.49 -47.30
C TRP A 66 12.11 35.63 -48.35
N LEU A 67 11.38 36.73 -48.28
CA LEU A 67 10.29 37.09 -49.18
C LEU A 67 10.37 38.57 -49.56
N ILE A 68 10.20 38.90 -50.83
CA ILE A 68 10.04 40.28 -51.31
C ILE A 68 8.56 40.52 -51.57
N VAL A 69 8.01 41.56 -50.97
CA VAL A 69 6.61 41.99 -51.16
C VAL A 69 6.61 43.34 -51.88
N VAL A 70 6.05 43.34 -53.08
CA VAL A 70 5.85 44.55 -53.88
C VAL A 70 4.39 45.00 -53.72
N VAL A 71 4.19 46.12 -53.06
CA VAL A 71 2.86 46.69 -52.82
C VAL A 71 2.45 47.53 -54.03
N GLU A 72 1.36 47.14 -54.70
CA GLU A 72 0.80 47.90 -55.82
C GLU A 72 -0.10 49.03 -55.34
N ASN A 73 0.22 50.25 -55.77
CA ASN A 73 -0.63 51.42 -55.57
C ASN A 73 -1.10 52.00 -56.93
N ASP A 74 -2.39 51.88 -57.22
CA ASP A 74 -2.97 52.39 -58.48
C ASP A 74 -3.02 53.93 -58.56
N ALA A 75 -2.82 54.66 -57.45
CA ALA A 75 -2.88 56.12 -57.44
C ALA A 75 -1.81 56.77 -58.35
N LYS A 76 -0.77 56.01 -58.73
CA LYS A 76 0.32 56.48 -59.60
C LYS A 76 0.22 56.02 -61.06
N LYS A 77 -0.79 55.21 -61.44
CA LYS A 77 -1.05 54.86 -62.85
C LYS A 77 -1.91 55.94 -63.54
N LYS A 78 -1.46 57.19 -63.55
CA LYS A 78 -1.98 58.20 -64.49
C LYS A 78 -0.99 58.38 -65.64
N ASN A 79 -1.47 58.00 -66.83
CA ASN A 79 -0.98 58.34 -68.16
C ASN A 79 0.38 57.75 -68.58
N LYS A 80 0.32 56.70 -69.41
CA LYS A 80 1.15 56.58 -70.63
C LYS A 80 0.62 55.45 -71.53
N THR A 81 0.04 55.85 -72.66
CA THR A 81 -0.13 55.00 -73.85
C THR A 81 1.26 54.66 -74.41
N ASN A 82 1.69 53.41 -74.35
CA ASN A 82 2.90 52.94 -75.05
C ASN A 82 2.72 51.49 -75.50
N ILE A 83 2.98 51.26 -76.79
CA ILE A 83 2.64 50.07 -77.60
C ILE A 83 3.78 49.01 -77.58
N LEU A 84 4.62 48.98 -76.54
CA LEU A 84 5.69 47.99 -76.39
C LEU A 84 5.62 47.34 -74.99
N PRO A 85 5.78 46.00 -74.87
CA PRO A 85 5.78 45.32 -73.58
C PRO A 85 7.08 45.65 -72.83
N ARG A 86 7.06 46.70 -72.01
CA ARG A 86 8.13 46.93 -71.03
C ARG A 86 7.96 45.91 -69.91
N THR A 87 9.04 45.19 -69.58
CA THR A 87 9.07 44.31 -68.40
C THR A 87 8.66 45.12 -67.17
N SER A 88 7.69 44.59 -66.41
CA SER A 88 7.18 45.29 -65.24
C SER A 88 8.29 45.43 -64.18
N ILE A 89 8.13 46.36 -63.24
CA ILE A 89 9.08 46.50 -62.14
C ILE A 89 9.19 45.20 -61.32
N VAL A 90 8.07 44.49 -61.17
CA VAL A 90 8.01 43.16 -60.52
C VAL A 90 8.84 42.15 -61.29
N ASP A 91 8.76 42.14 -62.64
CA ASP A 91 9.57 41.22 -63.46
C ASP A 91 11.06 41.54 -63.36
N LYS A 92 11.43 42.82 -63.24
CA LYS A 92 12.82 43.24 -63.01
C LYS A 92 13.32 42.78 -61.65
N ILE A 93 12.55 42.98 -60.59
CA ILE A 93 12.89 42.50 -59.23
C ILE A 93 13.02 40.98 -59.22
N ARG A 94 12.11 40.25 -59.89
CA ARG A 94 12.18 38.78 -60.01
C ARG A 94 13.45 38.34 -60.73
N ASN A 95 13.78 38.96 -61.87
CA ASN A 95 14.98 38.62 -62.63
C ASN A 95 16.27 38.98 -61.91
N ASP A 96 16.30 40.11 -61.18
CA ASP A 96 17.49 40.58 -60.47
C ASP A 96 17.75 39.80 -59.16
N PHE A 97 16.70 39.40 -58.44
CA PHE A 97 16.83 38.89 -57.05
C PHE A 97 16.26 37.49 -56.81
N CYS A 98 15.29 37.05 -57.61
CA CYS A 98 14.59 35.78 -57.38
C CYS A 98 15.13 34.63 -58.23
N ASN A 99 15.85 34.90 -59.31
CA ASN A 99 16.38 33.87 -60.21
C ASN A 99 15.28 32.83 -60.58
N LYS A 100 15.51 31.54 -60.29
CA LYS A 100 14.54 30.44 -60.51
C LYS A 100 13.46 30.34 -59.42
N GLN A 101 13.52 31.14 -58.36
CA GLN A 101 12.60 31.17 -57.22
C GLN A 101 11.62 32.36 -57.33
N SER A 102 10.94 32.48 -58.48
CA SER A 102 10.02 33.59 -58.76
C SER A 102 8.88 33.72 -57.75
N ASP A 103 8.61 32.65 -57.00
CA ASP A 103 7.64 32.57 -55.92
C ASP A 103 8.05 33.30 -54.63
N ARG A 104 9.30 33.77 -54.55
CA ARG A 104 9.82 34.63 -53.47
C ARG A 104 9.58 36.13 -53.69
N CYS A 105 8.89 36.50 -54.77
CA CYS A 105 8.44 37.87 -55.02
C CYS A 105 6.92 37.87 -55.24
N VAL A 106 6.19 38.38 -54.24
CA VAL A 106 4.72 38.47 -54.25
C VAL A 106 4.31 39.92 -54.49
N VAL A 107 3.24 40.09 -55.28
CA VAL A 107 2.60 41.39 -55.49
C VAL A 107 1.37 41.46 -54.61
N LEU A 108 1.29 42.50 -53.79
CA LEU A 108 0.19 42.71 -52.84
C LEU A 108 -0.59 43.95 -53.24
N SER A 109 -1.90 43.82 -53.40
CA SER A 109 -2.77 44.97 -53.67
C SER A 109 -3.16 45.67 -52.36
N ASP A 110 -3.44 46.96 -52.44
CA ASP A 110 -3.93 47.76 -51.31
C ASP A 110 -5.13 47.09 -50.59
N PRO A 111 -4.99 46.74 -49.29
CA PRO A 111 -6.04 46.07 -48.52
C PRO A 111 -7.30 46.92 -48.33
N LEU A 112 -7.21 48.24 -48.49
CA LEU A 112 -8.34 49.16 -48.34
C LEU A 112 -9.30 49.12 -49.55
N LYS A 113 -8.95 48.40 -50.61
CA LYS A 113 -9.79 48.25 -51.81
C LYS A 113 -10.54 46.93 -51.78
N ASP A 114 -11.87 46.98 -51.67
CA ASP A 114 -12.71 45.78 -51.71
C ASP A 114 -12.90 45.31 -53.17
N SER A 115 -11.97 44.48 -53.65
CA SER A 115 -12.00 43.89 -54.99
C SER A 115 -11.56 42.42 -54.95
N SER A 116 -12.05 41.60 -55.89
CA SER A 116 -11.63 40.20 -56.03
C SER A 116 -10.11 40.06 -56.18
N ARG A 117 -9.49 40.96 -56.95
CA ARG A 117 -8.03 41.04 -57.14
C ARG A 117 -7.29 41.30 -55.83
N THR A 118 -7.84 42.15 -54.96
CA THR A 118 -7.28 42.40 -53.62
C THR A 118 -7.33 41.12 -52.80
N GLN A 119 -8.49 40.48 -52.69
CA GLN A 119 -8.69 39.25 -51.92
C GLN A 119 -7.77 38.12 -52.43
N GLU A 120 -7.67 37.93 -53.74
CA GLU A 120 -6.77 36.95 -54.37
C GLU A 120 -5.29 37.23 -54.03
N SER A 121 -4.85 38.49 -54.11
CA SER A 121 -3.46 38.86 -53.80
C SER A 121 -3.11 38.64 -52.32
N TRP A 122 -4.03 38.95 -51.41
CA TRP A 122 -3.86 38.70 -49.97
C TRP A 122 -3.88 37.21 -49.64
N ASN A 123 -4.79 36.44 -50.24
CA ASN A 123 -4.82 34.98 -50.08
C ASN A 123 -3.54 34.33 -50.61
N ALA A 124 -3.03 34.78 -51.75
CA ALA A 124 -1.76 34.30 -52.31
C ALA A 124 -0.58 34.66 -51.41
N PHE A 125 -0.53 35.89 -50.88
CA PHE A 125 0.49 36.31 -49.91
C PHE A 125 0.44 35.47 -48.63
N LEU A 126 -0.73 35.32 -48.02
CA LEU A 126 -0.89 34.53 -46.79
C LEU A 126 -0.54 33.05 -47.02
N THR A 127 -0.89 32.50 -48.17
CA THR A 127 -0.50 31.14 -48.55
C THR A 127 1.02 31.02 -48.66
N LYS A 128 1.67 31.96 -49.34
CA LYS A 128 3.14 31.96 -49.48
C LYS A 128 3.86 32.20 -48.17
N LEU A 129 3.35 33.11 -47.34
CA LEU A 129 3.85 33.37 -46.00
C LEU A 129 3.81 32.09 -45.16
N ARG A 130 2.68 31.38 -45.14
CA ARG A 130 2.53 30.09 -44.44
C ARG A 130 3.50 29.04 -44.97
N THR A 131 3.62 28.88 -46.28
CA THR A 131 4.53 27.91 -46.88
C THR A 131 5.99 28.20 -46.52
N LEU A 132 6.45 29.44 -46.68
CA LEU A 132 7.84 29.81 -46.42
C LEU A 132 8.19 29.75 -44.93
N LEU A 133 7.27 30.19 -44.05
CA LEU A 133 7.44 30.05 -42.60
C LEU A 133 7.57 28.58 -42.21
N LEU A 134 6.66 27.72 -42.71
CA LEU A 134 6.70 26.28 -42.41
C LEU A 134 8.00 25.65 -42.92
N MET A 135 8.41 25.96 -44.15
CA MET A 135 9.66 25.45 -44.72
C MET A 135 10.89 25.87 -43.90
N SER A 136 10.99 27.15 -43.53
CA SER A 136 12.12 27.63 -42.72
C SER A 136 12.10 26.99 -41.33
N PHE A 137 10.94 26.92 -40.70
CA PHE A 137 10.76 26.31 -39.40
C PHE A 137 11.18 24.83 -39.41
N THR A 138 10.66 24.03 -40.34
CA THR A 138 11.02 22.60 -40.48
C THR A 138 12.51 22.41 -40.73
N LYS A 139 13.13 23.25 -41.57
CA LYS A 139 14.56 23.18 -41.84
C LYS A 139 15.40 23.50 -40.60
N ASN A 140 15.07 24.58 -39.90
CA ASN A 140 15.81 25.01 -38.70
C ASN A 140 15.62 24.02 -37.55
N LEU A 141 14.41 23.49 -37.38
CA LEU A 141 14.11 22.44 -36.41
C LEU A 141 14.89 21.16 -36.71
N GLY A 142 14.89 20.68 -37.95
CA GLY A 142 15.64 19.47 -38.32
C GLY A 142 17.15 19.61 -38.08
N LYS A 143 17.72 20.77 -38.43
CA LYS A 143 19.13 21.06 -38.11
C LYS A 143 19.38 21.06 -36.58
N PHE A 144 18.48 21.68 -35.83
CA PHE A 144 18.58 21.74 -34.37
C PHE A 144 18.53 20.35 -33.72
N GLU A 145 17.62 19.49 -34.19
CA GLU A 145 17.51 18.10 -33.74
C GLU A 145 18.77 17.27 -34.06
N ASP A 146 19.35 17.45 -35.25
CA ASP A 146 20.60 16.77 -35.63
C ASP A 146 21.80 17.24 -34.79
N ASP A 147 21.89 18.55 -34.52
CA ASP A 147 22.93 19.13 -33.65
C ASP A 147 22.77 18.60 -32.20
N MET A 148 21.53 18.52 -31.69
CA MET A 148 21.21 17.94 -30.38
C MET A 148 21.55 16.44 -30.32
N ARG A 149 21.22 15.67 -31.37
CA ARG A 149 21.56 14.23 -31.46
C ARG A 149 23.07 14.02 -31.39
N THR A 150 23.82 14.83 -32.15
CA THR A 150 25.28 14.82 -32.13
C THR A 150 25.84 15.13 -30.74
N LEU A 151 25.24 16.10 -30.03
CA LEU A 151 25.63 16.42 -28.65
C LEU A 151 25.34 15.25 -27.67
N ARG A 152 24.25 14.51 -27.88
CA ARG A 152 23.87 13.34 -27.06
C ARG A 152 24.78 12.13 -27.29
N GLU A 153 25.24 11.92 -28.52
CA GLU A 153 26.16 10.83 -28.87
C GLU A 153 27.51 11.00 -28.17
N LYS A 154 27.94 12.25 -27.95
CA LYS A 154 29.17 12.61 -27.24
C LYS A 154 29.07 12.53 -25.71
N ARG A 155 27.99 11.97 -25.16
CA ARG A 155 27.75 11.97 -23.69
C ARG A 155 28.80 11.21 -22.86
N THR A 156 29.53 10.29 -23.49
CA THR A 156 30.62 9.54 -22.85
C THR A 156 31.98 10.22 -23.01
N GLU A 157 32.07 11.32 -23.77
CA GLU A 157 33.32 12.04 -23.99
C GLU A 157 33.68 12.92 -22.78
N PRO A 158 34.98 13.04 -22.44
CA PRO A 158 35.44 13.97 -21.41
C PRO A 158 35.06 15.41 -21.76
N GLY A 159 34.50 16.14 -20.79
CA GLY A 159 34.08 17.53 -20.97
C GLY A 159 32.64 17.71 -21.44
N TRP A 160 31.90 16.61 -21.67
CA TRP A 160 30.45 16.70 -21.86
C TRP A 160 29.75 17.17 -20.58
N SER A 161 28.76 18.04 -20.73
CA SER A 161 27.98 18.62 -19.64
C SER A 161 26.50 18.26 -19.81
N PHE A 162 25.92 17.61 -18.80
CA PHE A 162 24.48 17.36 -18.75
C PHE A 162 23.69 18.67 -18.78
N CYS A 163 24.13 19.70 -18.06
CA CYS A 163 23.44 21.00 -18.04
C CYS A 163 23.43 21.64 -19.43
N ASP A 164 24.53 21.56 -20.19
CA ASP A 164 24.56 22.11 -21.55
C ASP A 164 23.62 21.37 -22.50
N TYR A 165 23.57 20.05 -22.39
CA TYR A 165 22.63 19.21 -23.15
C TYR A 165 21.18 19.45 -22.73
N PHE A 166 20.92 19.59 -21.43
CA PHE A 166 19.63 19.92 -20.85
C PHE A 166 19.08 21.22 -21.45
N MET A 167 19.89 22.28 -21.52
CA MET A 167 19.43 23.56 -22.08
C MET A 167 19.02 23.41 -23.55
N VAL A 168 19.72 22.59 -24.34
CA VAL A 168 19.37 22.36 -25.75
C VAL A 168 18.09 21.54 -25.89
N GLN A 169 17.97 20.43 -25.15
CA GLN A 169 16.79 19.57 -25.22
C GLN A 169 15.54 20.25 -24.67
N GLU A 170 15.69 21.13 -23.67
CA GLU A 170 14.57 21.92 -23.16
C GLU A 170 14.05 22.94 -24.18
N GLU A 171 14.93 23.59 -24.96
CA GLU A 171 14.49 24.49 -26.04
C GLU A 171 13.63 23.74 -27.07
N LEU A 172 13.93 22.48 -27.36
CA LEU A 172 13.07 21.62 -28.17
C LEU A 172 11.70 21.38 -27.51
N ALA A 173 11.69 21.15 -26.20
CA ALA A 173 10.44 21.00 -25.45
C ALA A 173 9.57 22.27 -25.49
N PHE A 174 10.18 23.46 -25.39
CA PHE A 174 9.46 24.73 -25.54
C PHE A 174 8.88 24.91 -26.95
N VAL A 175 9.60 24.45 -27.98
CA VAL A 175 9.09 24.48 -29.35
C VAL A 175 7.85 23.58 -29.48
N PHE A 176 7.89 22.36 -28.96
CA PHE A 176 6.73 21.47 -28.96
C PHE A 176 5.56 22.03 -28.15
N GLU A 177 5.81 22.64 -26.99
CA GLU A 177 4.78 23.31 -26.19
C GLU A 177 4.15 24.49 -26.95
N MET A 178 4.96 25.32 -27.63
CA MET A 178 4.47 26.41 -28.49
C MET A 178 3.60 25.89 -29.63
N LEU A 179 3.91 24.72 -30.18
CA LEU A 179 3.10 24.03 -31.19
C LEU A 179 1.88 23.29 -30.58
N GLN A 180 1.66 23.41 -29.27
CA GLN A 180 0.66 22.69 -28.49
C GLN A 180 0.76 21.17 -28.63
N GLN A 181 1.95 20.66 -28.97
CA GLN A 181 2.29 19.25 -28.96
C GLN A 181 2.77 18.87 -27.56
N PHE A 182 1.86 18.91 -26.59
CA PHE A 182 2.21 18.72 -25.18
C PHE A 182 2.77 17.32 -24.88
N GLU A 183 2.35 16.29 -25.63
CA GLU A 183 2.92 14.94 -25.54
C GLU A 183 4.40 14.92 -25.95
N ASP A 184 4.72 15.50 -27.11
CA ASP A 184 6.10 15.55 -27.61
C ASP A 184 7.00 16.40 -26.71
N ALA A 185 6.46 17.49 -26.15
CA ALA A 185 7.14 18.29 -25.14
C ALA A 185 7.40 17.49 -23.84
N LEU A 186 6.42 16.70 -23.40
CA LEU A 186 6.52 15.88 -22.18
C LEU A 186 7.59 14.81 -22.34
N VAL A 187 7.66 14.16 -23.51
CA VAL A 187 8.71 13.18 -23.84
C VAL A 187 10.11 13.77 -23.66
N GLN A 188 10.34 15.03 -24.04
CA GLN A 188 11.66 15.66 -23.86
C GLN A 188 12.07 15.76 -22.39
N TYR A 189 11.14 16.13 -21.50
CA TYR A 189 11.41 16.18 -20.07
C TYR A 189 11.57 14.78 -19.45
N ASP A 190 10.78 13.80 -19.91
CA ASP A 190 10.88 12.41 -19.48
C ASP A 190 12.23 11.78 -19.88
N GLU A 191 12.74 12.11 -21.07
CA GLU A 191 14.06 11.68 -21.51
C GLU A 191 15.19 12.30 -20.68
N LEU A 192 15.08 13.59 -20.34
CA LEU A 192 16.05 14.27 -19.47
C LEU A 192 16.06 13.66 -18.07
N ASP A 193 14.87 13.40 -17.50
CA ASP A 193 14.71 12.80 -16.20
C ASP A 193 15.28 11.37 -16.15
N ALA A 194 14.97 10.54 -17.16
CA ALA A 194 15.48 9.19 -17.29
C ALA A 194 17.00 9.15 -17.51
N LEU A 195 17.54 10.03 -18.34
CA LEU A 195 18.97 10.14 -18.59
C LEU A 195 19.71 10.51 -17.30
N PHE A 196 19.21 11.48 -16.54
CA PHE A 196 19.82 11.87 -15.27
C PHE A 196 19.77 10.73 -14.25
N SER A 197 18.62 10.07 -14.09
CA SER A 197 18.46 8.90 -13.21
C SER A 197 19.45 7.78 -13.55
N GLN A 198 19.70 7.53 -14.84
CA GLN A 198 20.68 6.53 -15.26
C GLN A 198 22.10 6.87 -14.77
N TYR A 199 22.52 8.13 -14.84
CA TYR A 199 23.81 8.57 -14.32
C TYR A 199 23.91 8.47 -12.80
N VAL A 200 22.84 8.76 -12.07
CA VAL A 200 22.80 8.59 -10.61
C VAL A 200 22.99 7.13 -10.20
N VAL A 201 22.31 6.21 -10.89
CA VAL A 201 22.45 4.76 -10.63
C VAL A 201 23.87 4.28 -10.97
N ASN A 202 24.44 4.69 -12.10
CA ASN A 202 25.80 4.32 -12.51
C ASN A 202 26.86 4.85 -11.53
N PHE A 203 26.67 6.08 -11.02
CA PHE A 203 27.54 6.64 -9.99
C PHE A 203 27.52 5.79 -8.72
N GLY A 204 26.34 5.36 -8.26
CA GLY A 204 26.21 4.44 -7.13
C GLY A 204 26.86 3.07 -7.35
N ALA A 205 27.08 2.66 -8.61
CA ALA A 205 27.79 1.45 -8.99
C ALA A 205 29.32 1.64 -9.19
N GLY A 206 29.84 2.86 -8.99
CA GLY A 206 31.26 3.19 -9.09
C GLY A 206 31.74 3.72 -10.45
N ASP A 207 30.83 3.94 -11.40
CA ASP A 207 31.12 4.53 -12.72
C ASP A 207 30.54 5.95 -12.81
N GLY A 208 31.24 6.90 -12.17
CA GLY A 208 30.76 8.26 -11.96
C GLY A 208 31.21 9.25 -13.03
N ALA A 209 30.26 9.96 -13.64
CA ALA A 209 30.59 11.11 -14.47
C ALA A 209 30.98 12.31 -13.60
N ASN A 210 32.13 12.94 -13.88
CA ASN A 210 32.69 14.04 -13.08
C ASN A 210 31.72 15.23 -12.92
N TRP A 211 30.84 15.48 -13.87
CA TRP A 211 29.86 16.57 -13.77
C TRP A 211 28.76 16.29 -12.74
N LEU A 212 28.54 15.03 -12.34
CA LEU A 212 27.48 14.70 -11.39
C LEU A 212 27.78 15.23 -9.98
N THR A 213 29.05 15.43 -9.63
CA THR A 213 29.47 15.94 -8.32
C THR A 213 28.94 17.35 -8.03
N PHE A 214 28.54 18.12 -9.05
CA PHE A 214 27.88 19.41 -8.87
C PHE A 214 26.51 19.28 -8.19
N PHE A 215 25.81 18.16 -8.40
CA PHE A 215 24.52 17.88 -7.78
C PHE A 215 24.64 17.26 -6.38
N CYS A 216 25.85 16.82 -5.99
CA CYS A 216 26.12 16.19 -4.69
C CYS A 216 26.40 17.18 -3.56
N GLN A 217 26.15 18.48 -3.77
CA GLN A 217 26.37 19.50 -2.74
C GLN A 217 25.42 19.31 -1.55
N PRO A 218 25.87 19.61 -0.31
CA PRO A 218 25.01 19.50 0.88
C PRO A 218 23.70 20.28 0.74
N VAL A 219 22.60 19.67 1.18
CA VAL A 219 21.27 20.31 1.13
C VAL A 219 21.19 21.41 2.20
N LYS A 220 21.14 22.66 1.75
CA LYS A 220 21.04 23.85 2.63
C LYS A 220 19.64 24.46 2.70
N SER A 221 18.77 24.09 1.76
CA SER A 221 17.38 24.56 1.69
C SER A 221 16.49 23.41 1.22
N TRP A 222 15.30 23.29 1.80
CA TRP A 222 14.33 22.21 1.50
C TRP A 222 12.93 22.77 1.24
N ASN A 223 12.88 23.83 0.45
CA ASN A 223 11.64 24.31 -0.14
C ASN A 223 10.97 23.17 -0.92
N GLY A 224 9.69 22.90 -0.65
CA GLY A 224 8.92 21.92 -1.42
C GLY A 224 8.77 22.30 -2.90
N LEU A 225 8.11 21.43 -3.66
CA LEU A 225 7.72 21.71 -5.04
C LEU A 225 6.94 23.04 -5.17
N ILE A 226 7.02 23.66 -6.34
CA ILE A 226 6.27 24.85 -6.71
C ILE A 226 5.65 24.60 -8.07
N LEU A 227 4.33 24.41 -8.13
CA LEU A 227 3.62 23.95 -9.34
C LEU A 227 2.69 25.02 -9.92
N ARG A 228 2.66 26.21 -9.30
CA ARG A 228 1.89 27.37 -9.75
C ARG A 228 2.60 28.18 -10.84
N LYS A 229 3.92 28.07 -10.93
CA LYS A 229 4.72 28.70 -11.99
C LYS A 229 4.85 27.71 -13.15
N PRO A 230 4.40 28.07 -14.37
CA PRO A 230 4.64 27.23 -15.54
C PRO A 230 6.14 26.99 -15.79
N ILE A 231 6.97 28.03 -15.62
CA ILE A 231 8.42 27.96 -15.79
C ILE A 231 9.10 28.67 -14.61
N ASP A 232 9.95 27.96 -13.85
CA ASP A 232 10.73 28.52 -12.75
C ASP A 232 12.10 29.00 -13.26
N MET A 233 12.15 30.26 -13.71
CA MET A 233 13.36 30.86 -14.29
C MET A 233 14.54 30.94 -13.31
N GLU A 234 14.28 30.95 -12.00
CA GLU A 234 15.33 30.97 -10.98
C GLU A 234 16.07 29.63 -10.97
N LYS A 235 15.34 28.52 -10.86
CA LYS A 235 15.92 27.16 -10.92
C LYS A 235 16.57 26.89 -12.27
N ARG A 236 15.93 27.30 -13.37
CA ARG A 236 16.51 27.19 -14.72
C ARG A 236 17.88 27.89 -14.79
N GLY A 237 17.98 29.10 -14.24
CA GLY A 237 19.24 29.83 -14.17
C GLY A 237 20.33 29.12 -13.34
N LEU A 238 19.95 28.47 -12.24
CA LEU A 238 20.87 27.66 -11.43
C LEU A 238 21.37 26.43 -12.22
N ILE A 239 20.48 25.75 -12.97
CA ILE A 239 20.86 24.62 -13.83
C ILE A 239 21.85 25.07 -14.89
N GLN A 240 21.57 26.19 -15.57
CA GLN A 240 22.42 26.76 -16.61
C GLN A 240 23.81 27.13 -16.08
N ARG A 241 23.90 27.68 -14.85
CA ARG A 241 25.18 28.03 -14.20
C ARG A 241 25.88 26.85 -13.52
N GLN A 242 25.29 25.65 -13.53
CA GLN A 242 25.80 24.46 -12.83
C GLN A 242 25.87 24.65 -11.29
N GLU A 243 24.92 25.41 -10.75
CA GLU A 243 24.80 25.73 -9.31
C GLU A 243 23.56 25.07 -8.67
N ALA A 244 22.76 24.35 -9.45
CA ALA A 244 21.54 23.69 -8.97
C ALA A 244 21.86 22.46 -8.11
N THR A 245 21.12 22.27 -7.01
CA THR A 245 21.14 21.02 -6.25
C THR A 245 20.33 19.93 -6.98
N LEU A 246 20.49 18.66 -6.57
CA LEU A 246 19.64 17.57 -7.07
C LEU A 246 18.15 17.89 -6.89
N LEU A 247 17.76 18.41 -5.72
CA LEU A 247 16.37 18.78 -5.45
C LEU A 247 15.89 19.91 -6.37
N ASP A 248 16.75 20.87 -6.72
CA ASP A 248 16.38 21.95 -7.66
C ASP A 248 16.11 21.40 -9.06
N LEU A 249 17.01 20.56 -9.59
CA LEU A 249 16.85 19.94 -10.90
C LEU A 249 15.58 19.09 -10.97
N ARG A 250 15.38 18.19 -9.99
CA ARG A 250 14.22 17.30 -9.91
C ARG A 250 12.91 18.08 -9.76
N SER A 251 12.91 19.12 -8.92
CA SER A 251 11.75 19.99 -8.75
C SER A 251 11.41 20.75 -10.03
N TYR A 252 12.42 21.19 -10.78
CA TYR A 252 12.22 21.89 -12.04
C TYR A 252 11.67 20.97 -13.14
N LEU A 253 12.29 19.81 -13.37
CA LEU A 253 11.82 18.81 -14.33
C LEU A 253 10.36 18.43 -14.04
N PHE A 254 10.06 18.12 -12.78
CA PHE A 254 8.71 17.75 -12.39
C PHE A 254 7.70 18.90 -12.53
N SER A 255 8.06 20.15 -12.24
CA SER A 255 7.13 21.27 -12.44
C SER A 255 6.75 21.45 -13.91
N ARG A 256 7.69 21.18 -14.82
CA ARG A 256 7.47 21.20 -16.27
C ARG A 256 6.59 20.04 -16.72
N GLN A 257 6.90 18.80 -16.30
CA GLN A 257 6.05 17.63 -16.55
C GLN A 257 4.63 17.84 -16.03
N CYS A 258 4.49 18.34 -14.80
CA CYS A 258 3.19 18.64 -14.19
C CYS A 258 2.40 19.64 -15.03
N THR A 259 3.02 20.74 -15.46
CA THR A 259 2.35 21.76 -16.30
C THR A 259 1.82 21.14 -17.60
N LEU A 260 2.63 20.34 -18.28
CA LEU A 260 2.25 19.68 -19.54
C LEU A 260 1.14 18.63 -19.34
N LEU A 261 1.23 17.82 -18.27
CA LEU A 261 0.19 16.84 -17.93
C LEU A 261 -1.15 17.49 -17.60
N LEU A 262 -1.14 18.67 -16.99
CA LEU A 262 -2.35 19.44 -16.74
C LEU A 262 -2.93 20.03 -18.02
N PHE A 263 -2.10 20.47 -18.97
CA PHE A 263 -2.60 20.83 -20.31
C PHE A 263 -3.19 19.63 -21.06
N LEU A 264 -2.65 18.43 -20.85
CA LEU A 264 -3.19 17.17 -21.36
C LEU A 264 -4.41 16.64 -20.58
N GLN A 265 -4.87 17.33 -19.54
CA GLN A 265 -5.99 16.91 -18.68
C GLN A 265 -5.76 15.55 -18.00
N ARG A 266 -4.51 15.28 -17.56
CA ARG A 266 -4.10 14.05 -16.87
C ARG A 266 -3.64 14.30 -15.42
N PRO A 267 -4.50 14.83 -14.53
CA PRO A 267 -4.14 15.10 -13.14
C PRO A 267 -3.81 13.84 -12.33
N TRP A 268 -4.39 12.69 -12.69
CA TRP A 268 -4.09 11.40 -12.06
C TRP A 268 -2.63 10.98 -12.28
N GLU A 269 -2.08 11.27 -13.46
CA GLU A 269 -0.69 10.96 -13.81
C GLU A 269 0.29 11.87 -13.07
N VAL A 270 -0.10 13.12 -12.81
CA VAL A 270 0.66 14.03 -11.93
C VAL A 270 0.81 13.44 -10.53
N ALA A 271 -0.29 12.93 -9.94
CA ALA A 271 -0.25 12.34 -8.61
C ALA A 271 0.65 11.08 -8.54
N GLN A 272 0.55 10.21 -9.55
CA GLN A 272 1.38 9.01 -9.64
C GLN A 272 2.87 9.36 -9.78
N ARG A 273 3.21 10.20 -10.76
CA ARG A 273 4.61 10.60 -11.02
C ARG A 273 5.19 11.39 -9.85
N ALA A 274 4.39 12.19 -9.14
CA ALA A 274 4.83 12.87 -7.93
C ALA A 274 5.28 11.87 -6.86
N LEU A 275 4.48 10.85 -6.59
CA LEU A 275 4.81 9.86 -5.56
C LEU A 275 6.11 9.11 -5.90
N GLU A 276 6.26 8.70 -7.17
CA GLU A 276 7.47 8.07 -7.68
C GLU A 276 8.69 8.99 -7.56
N LEU A 277 8.58 10.25 -7.99
CA LEU A 277 9.64 11.24 -7.88
C LEU A 277 10.11 11.43 -6.44
N LEU A 278 9.17 11.62 -5.50
CA LEU A 278 9.51 11.91 -4.10
C LEU A 278 10.26 10.74 -3.46
N HIS A 279 9.84 9.50 -3.73
CA HIS A 279 10.57 8.32 -3.27
C HIS A 279 11.95 8.20 -3.94
N SER A 280 12.03 8.40 -5.25
CA SER A 280 13.29 8.32 -6.00
C SER A 280 14.30 9.35 -5.52
N CYS A 281 13.90 10.62 -5.33
CA CYS A 281 14.80 11.67 -4.83
C CYS A 281 15.40 11.32 -3.45
N VAL A 282 14.60 10.73 -2.54
CA VAL A 282 15.10 10.30 -1.23
C VAL A 282 16.14 9.17 -1.36
N GLN A 283 15.99 8.27 -2.33
CA GLN A 283 16.97 7.21 -2.57
C GLN A 283 18.20 7.73 -3.30
N GLU A 284 18.03 8.60 -4.29
CA GLU A 284 19.12 9.21 -5.06
C GLU A 284 20.06 10.02 -4.19
N LEU A 285 19.54 10.84 -3.27
CA LEU A 285 20.37 11.58 -2.32
C LEU A 285 21.21 10.64 -1.44
N LYS A 286 20.69 9.46 -1.10
CA LYS A 286 21.45 8.44 -0.36
C LYS A 286 22.52 7.77 -1.24
N LEU A 287 22.18 7.42 -2.48
CA LEU A 287 23.11 6.82 -3.43
C LEU A 287 24.28 7.74 -3.78
N LEU A 288 24.02 9.05 -3.83
CA LEU A 288 25.01 10.09 -4.09
C LEU A 288 25.75 10.55 -2.82
N GLU A 289 25.45 9.95 -1.66
CA GLU A 289 26.03 10.30 -0.36
C GLU A 289 25.93 11.80 -0.01
N VAL A 290 24.83 12.44 -0.43
CA VAL A 290 24.62 13.87 -0.17
C VAL A 290 24.33 14.10 1.30
N SER A 291 25.04 15.06 1.90
CA SER A 291 24.77 15.46 3.28
C SER A 291 23.43 16.20 3.38
N VAL A 292 22.53 15.67 4.21
CA VAL A 292 21.19 16.20 4.43
C VAL A 292 20.96 16.38 5.94
N PRO A 293 20.54 17.58 6.40
CA PRO A 293 20.17 17.79 7.79
C PRO A 293 19.00 16.89 8.24
N PRO A 294 19.01 16.36 9.47
CA PRO A 294 17.92 15.52 9.97
C PRO A 294 16.56 16.21 9.86
N GLY A 295 15.57 15.55 9.26
CA GLY A 295 14.21 16.06 9.04
C GLY A 295 14.04 16.97 7.81
N ALA A 296 15.11 17.46 7.18
CA ALA A 296 15.01 18.34 6.01
C ALA A 296 14.26 17.68 4.84
N LEU A 297 14.55 16.40 4.56
CA LEU A 297 13.84 15.66 3.52
C LEU A 297 12.39 15.36 3.87
N ASP A 298 12.09 15.12 5.15
CA ASP A 298 10.71 14.90 5.58
C ASP A 298 9.89 16.19 5.40
N CYS A 299 10.48 17.36 5.68
CA CYS A 299 9.89 18.66 5.34
C CYS A 299 9.68 18.81 3.82
N TRP A 300 10.71 18.56 3.02
CA TRP A 300 10.64 18.68 1.56
C TRP A 300 9.53 17.80 0.97
N VAL A 301 9.48 16.52 1.36
CA VAL A 301 8.46 15.57 0.92
C VAL A 301 7.07 16.00 1.37
N PHE A 302 6.90 16.36 2.64
CA PHE A 302 5.61 16.82 3.17
C PHE A 302 5.06 18.01 2.39
N LEU A 303 5.89 19.03 2.19
CA LEU A 303 5.50 20.24 1.44
C LEU A 303 5.16 19.91 -0.01
N SER A 304 5.94 19.04 -0.64
CA SER A 304 5.76 18.64 -2.03
C SER A 304 4.48 17.83 -2.25
N CYS A 305 4.17 16.89 -1.34
CA CYS A 305 2.90 16.17 -1.36
C CYS A 305 1.71 17.15 -1.31
N LEU A 306 1.74 18.11 -0.37
CA LEU A 306 0.66 19.06 -0.21
C LEU A 306 0.53 20.02 -1.40
N GLU A 307 1.64 20.50 -1.98
CA GLU A 307 1.61 21.33 -3.19
C GLU A 307 0.97 20.58 -4.36
N VAL A 308 1.33 19.32 -4.59
CA VAL A 308 0.75 18.49 -5.66
C VAL A 308 -0.75 18.30 -5.43
N LEU A 309 -1.15 17.95 -4.21
CA LEU A 309 -2.56 17.74 -3.87
C LEU A 309 -3.39 19.01 -4.07
N GLN A 310 -2.89 20.16 -3.59
CA GLN A 310 -3.55 21.45 -3.78
C GLN A 310 -3.60 21.87 -5.25
N ARG A 311 -2.55 21.56 -6.03
CA ARG A 311 -2.49 21.87 -7.45
C ARG A 311 -3.52 21.09 -8.24
N ILE A 312 -3.73 19.81 -7.91
CA ILE A 312 -4.74 18.92 -8.50
C ILE A 312 -6.15 19.38 -8.09
N GLU A 313 -6.37 19.65 -6.80
CA GLU A 313 -7.66 20.14 -6.29
C GLU A 313 -8.07 21.46 -6.96
N GLY A 314 -7.11 22.36 -7.21
CA GLY A 314 -7.37 23.63 -7.88
C GLY A 314 -7.69 23.54 -9.38
N CYS A 315 -7.45 22.39 -10.04
CA CYS A 315 -7.76 22.20 -11.47
C CYS A 315 -8.82 21.14 -11.76
N CYS A 316 -9.30 20.41 -10.76
CA CYS A 316 -10.28 19.36 -10.92
C CYS A 316 -11.62 19.75 -10.27
N ASP A 317 -12.72 19.30 -10.85
CA ASP A 317 -14.01 19.34 -10.16
C ASP A 317 -14.10 18.21 -9.11
N ARG A 318 -15.16 18.25 -8.28
CA ARG A 318 -15.34 17.27 -7.20
C ARG A 318 -15.45 15.84 -7.72
N ALA A 319 -16.10 15.62 -8.87
CA ALA A 319 -16.28 14.28 -9.43
C ALA A 319 -14.95 13.69 -9.93
N GLN A 320 -14.11 14.53 -10.54
CA GLN A 320 -12.75 14.17 -10.96
C GLN A 320 -11.84 13.91 -9.76
N ILE A 321 -11.96 14.68 -8.68
CA ILE A 321 -11.21 14.42 -7.44
C ILE A 321 -11.60 13.05 -6.87
N ASP A 322 -12.91 12.78 -6.77
CA ASP A 322 -13.43 11.52 -6.24
C ASP A 322 -12.98 10.31 -7.08
N SER A 323 -12.94 10.42 -8.41
CA SER A 323 -12.42 9.36 -9.27
C SER A 323 -10.91 9.16 -9.15
N ASN A 324 -10.17 10.20 -8.73
CA ASN A 324 -8.72 10.19 -8.63
C ASN A 324 -8.19 9.84 -7.24
N ILE A 325 -9.06 9.56 -6.25
CA ILE A 325 -8.65 9.20 -4.87
C ILE A 325 -7.63 8.06 -4.86
N ALA A 326 -7.80 7.06 -5.74
CA ALA A 326 -6.87 5.93 -5.86
C ALA A 326 -5.44 6.35 -6.20
N HIS A 327 -5.26 7.47 -6.92
CA HIS A 327 -3.96 8.00 -7.32
C HIS A 327 -3.39 9.00 -6.30
N THR A 328 -4.25 9.76 -5.61
CA THR A 328 -3.81 10.80 -4.66
C THR A 328 -3.58 10.29 -3.24
N VAL A 329 -4.24 9.20 -2.82
CA VAL A 329 -4.14 8.68 -1.45
C VAL A 329 -2.72 8.30 -1.04
N GLY A 330 -1.87 7.89 -2.00
CA GLY A 330 -0.45 7.63 -1.75
C GLY A 330 0.30 8.87 -1.26
N LEU A 331 0.03 10.04 -1.85
CA LEU A 331 0.62 11.32 -1.42
C LEU A 331 0.10 11.74 -0.04
N TRP A 332 -1.18 11.53 0.26
CA TRP A 332 -1.75 11.77 1.60
C TRP A 332 -1.12 10.88 2.66
N SER A 333 -0.97 9.59 2.36
CA SER A 333 -0.30 8.65 3.26
C SER A 333 1.16 9.03 3.48
N TYR A 334 1.87 9.41 2.42
CA TYR A 334 3.28 9.78 2.54
C TYR A 334 3.47 11.09 3.32
N ALA A 335 2.62 12.09 3.10
CA ALA A 335 2.58 13.29 3.92
C ALA A 335 2.26 12.97 5.40
N THR A 336 1.34 12.04 5.66
CA THR A 336 1.02 11.58 7.02
C THR A 336 2.23 10.99 7.72
N GLU A 337 2.94 10.08 7.04
CA GLU A 337 4.17 9.46 7.54
C GLU A 337 5.25 10.52 7.82
N LYS A 338 5.43 11.49 6.92
CA LYS A 338 6.43 12.55 7.10
C LYS A 338 6.11 13.50 8.23
N LEU A 339 4.84 13.87 8.38
CA LEU A 339 4.42 14.65 9.53
C LEU A 339 4.63 13.88 10.83
N LYS A 340 4.29 12.58 10.88
CA LYS A 340 4.60 11.70 12.03
C LYS A 340 6.08 11.77 12.36
N SER A 341 6.96 11.54 11.39
CA SER A 341 8.41 11.54 11.59
C SER A 341 8.93 12.87 12.15
N LEU A 342 8.49 14.00 11.58
CA LEU A 342 8.86 15.33 12.04
C LEU A 342 8.38 15.60 13.48
N GLY A 343 7.15 15.23 13.81
CA GLY A 343 6.63 15.38 15.18
C GLY A 343 7.42 14.60 16.21
N TYR A 344 7.95 13.43 15.83
CA TYR A 344 8.79 12.62 16.72
C TYR A 344 10.18 13.22 16.86
N LEU A 345 10.78 13.68 15.74
CA LEU A 345 12.09 14.33 15.72
C LEU A 345 12.13 15.62 16.54
N CYS A 346 11.04 16.39 16.50
CA CYS A 346 10.86 17.64 17.23
C CYS A 346 10.26 17.45 18.62
N GLY A 347 10.17 16.22 19.16
CA GLY A 347 9.69 15.97 20.52
C GLY A 347 8.21 16.31 20.78
N LEU A 348 7.42 16.60 19.74
CA LEU A 348 6.01 17.03 19.86
C LEU A 348 5.06 15.89 20.30
N VAL A 349 5.53 14.65 20.22
CA VAL A 349 4.81 13.45 20.66
C VAL A 349 5.19 13.05 22.09
N SER A 350 6.26 13.61 22.65
CA SER A 350 6.69 13.37 24.03
C SER A 350 5.63 13.83 25.04
N GLU A 351 5.51 13.12 26.15
CA GLU A 351 4.63 13.50 27.27
C GLU A 351 5.06 14.80 27.94
N GLN A 352 6.38 14.99 28.07
CA GLN A 352 6.96 16.18 28.71
C GLN A 352 7.09 17.35 27.73
N GLY A 353 6.65 17.15 26.48
CA GLY A 353 6.89 18.09 25.39
C GLY A 353 8.33 18.07 24.87
N PRO A 354 8.67 19.00 23.97
CA PRO A 354 9.99 19.11 23.37
C PRO A 354 11.04 19.61 24.38
N ASN A 355 12.21 18.98 24.39
CA ASN A 355 13.35 19.46 25.16
C ASN A 355 14.15 20.56 24.40
N SER A 356 15.23 21.07 24.99
CA SER A 356 16.05 22.12 24.36
C SER A 356 16.69 21.69 23.03
N GLU A 357 17.10 20.43 22.87
CA GLU A 357 17.63 19.92 21.60
C GLU A 357 16.53 19.83 20.54
N ASP A 358 15.34 19.37 20.92
CA ASP A 358 14.19 19.26 20.03
C ASP A 358 13.72 20.64 19.52
N LEU A 359 13.75 21.65 20.41
CA LEU A 359 13.48 23.04 20.05
C LEU A 359 14.53 23.57 19.07
N ASN A 360 15.82 23.31 19.30
CA ASN A 360 16.89 23.70 18.38
C ASN A 360 16.70 23.04 17.00
N ARG A 361 16.40 21.74 16.95
CA ARG A 361 16.08 21.05 15.69
C ARG A 361 14.89 21.69 14.98
N THR A 362 13.85 22.06 15.72
CA THR A 362 12.67 22.74 15.14
C THR A 362 13.05 24.10 14.53
N VAL A 363 13.88 24.88 15.21
CA VAL A 363 14.39 26.15 14.70
C VAL A 363 15.23 25.95 13.45
N ASP A 364 16.14 24.98 13.45
CA ASP A 364 16.98 24.66 12.29
C ASP A 364 16.14 24.22 11.08
N LEU A 365 15.12 23.39 11.33
CA LEU A 365 14.17 22.94 10.31
C LEU A 365 13.40 24.10 9.68
N LEU A 366 12.90 25.02 10.51
CA LEU A 366 12.18 26.20 10.03
C LEU A 366 13.12 27.20 9.33
N ALA A 367 14.38 27.31 9.76
CA ALA A 367 15.35 28.19 9.15
C ALA A 367 15.70 27.76 7.72
N GLY A 368 15.90 26.47 7.47
CA GLY A 368 16.21 25.98 6.11
C GLY A 368 15.00 25.87 5.17
N LEU A 369 13.78 26.08 5.66
CA LEU A 369 12.62 26.37 4.80
C LEU A 369 12.69 27.78 4.20
N GLY A 370 13.43 28.70 4.81
CA GLY A 370 13.49 30.10 4.39
C GLY A 370 12.16 30.84 4.56
N ALA A 371 12.02 31.96 3.85
CA ALA A 371 10.80 32.76 3.84
C ALA A 371 9.74 32.16 2.92
N GLU A 372 8.47 32.32 3.29
CA GLU A 372 7.37 31.94 2.42
C GLU A 372 7.44 32.71 1.10
N ARG A 373 7.30 32.00 -0.02
CA ARG A 373 7.39 32.63 -1.34
C ARG A 373 6.09 33.36 -1.70
N PRO A 374 6.15 34.45 -2.49
CA PRO A 374 4.99 35.27 -2.82
C PRO A 374 3.82 34.50 -3.47
N GLU A 375 4.10 33.42 -4.19
CA GLU A 375 3.11 32.65 -4.97
C GLU A 375 2.15 31.85 -4.09
N THR A 376 2.59 31.51 -2.87
CA THR A 376 1.80 30.80 -1.87
C THR A 376 1.39 31.69 -0.69
N ALA A 377 2.02 32.86 -0.52
CA ALA A 377 1.78 33.79 0.58
C ALA A 377 0.30 34.21 0.74
N ASN A 378 -0.42 34.37 -0.37
CA ASN A 378 -1.84 34.77 -0.35
C ASN A 378 -2.81 33.60 -0.11
N ALA A 379 -2.33 32.35 -0.13
CA ALA A 379 -3.15 31.20 0.20
C ALA A 379 -3.35 31.13 1.73
N ALA A 380 -4.60 31.05 2.17
CA ALA A 380 -4.93 30.96 3.60
C ALA A 380 -4.30 29.72 4.27
N GLN A 381 -4.10 28.63 3.51
CA GLN A 381 -3.49 27.38 3.98
C GLN A 381 -2.44 26.87 2.98
N SER A 382 -1.35 27.62 2.78
CA SER A 382 -0.22 27.10 1.99
C SER A 382 0.44 25.91 2.68
N PRO A 383 1.12 25.02 1.92
CA PRO A 383 1.88 23.90 2.51
C PRO A 383 2.89 24.39 3.56
N TYR A 384 3.57 25.51 3.27
CA TYR A 384 4.51 26.16 4.18
C TYR A 384 3.86 26.57 5.50
N LYS A 385 2.73 27.29 5.45
CA LYS A 385 2.00 27.73 6.66
C LYS A 385 1.52 26.53 7.47
N LYS A 386 1.00 25.49 6.80
CA LYS A 386 0.52 24.27 7.46
C LYS A 386 1.65 23.53 8.19
N LEU A 387 2.81 23.39 7.57
CA LEU A 387 3.96 22.77 8.22
C LEU A 387 4.47 23.62 9.40
N LYS A 388 4.60 24.93 9.19
CA LYS A 388 5.05 25.87 10.24
C LYS A 388 4.10 25.88 11.44
N GLU A 389 2.79 25.88 11.21
CA GLU A 389 1.77 25.77 12.26
C GLU A 389 1.89 24.43 12.98
N ALA A 390 1.96 23.32 12.24
CA ALA A 390 2.07 21.99 12.83
C ALA A 390 3.32 21.80 13.71
N LEU A 391 4.44 22.46 13.40
CA LEU A 391 5.66 22.38 14.21
C LEU A 391 5.72 23.41 15.35
N SER A 392 4.73 24.32 15.45
CA SER A 392 4.77 25.42 16.42
C SER A 392 4.41 25.02 17.85
N SER A 393 3.58 23.99 18.03
CA SER A 393 3.18 23.50 19.35
C SER A 393 2.75 22.03 19.30
N VAL A 394 2.68 21.41 20.48
CA VAL A 394 2.20 20.03 20.65
C VAL A 394 0.74 19.89 20.19
N GLU A 395 -0.11 20.86 20.50
CA GLU A 395 -1.53 20.86 20.16
C GLU A 395 -1.76 21.06 18.66
N ALA A 396 -0.99 21.97 18.05
CA ALA A 396 -1.05 22.21 16.62
C ALA A 396 -0.60 20.99 15.82
N PHE A 397 0.50 20.35 16.26
CA PHE A 397 0.96 19.08 15.71
C PHE A 397 -0.12 18.01 15.78
N GLU A 398 -0.67 17.77 16.98
CA GLU A 398 -1.67 16.73 17.21
C GLU A 398 -2.89 16.92 16.32
N LYS A 399 -3.42 18.15 16.24
CA LYS A 399 -4.53 18.49 15.36
C LYS A 399 -4.23 18.13 13.90
N HIS A 400 -3.12 18.65 13.36
CA HIS A 400 -2.79 18.42 11.96
C HIS A 400 -2.48 16.96 11.63
N TYR A 401 -1.81 16.24 12.53
CA TYR A 401 -1.50 14.83 12.36
C TYR A 401 -2.76 13.96 12.40
N LEU A 402 -3.69 14.22 13.33
CA LEU A 402 -4.96 13.50 13.41
C LEU A 402 -5.86 13.78 12.20
N ASP A 403 -6.00 15.04 11.79
CA ASP A 403 -6.78 15.42 10.60
C ASP A 403 -6.27 14.70 9.34
N LEU A 404 -4.95 14.69 9.14
CA LEU A 404 -4.31 14.07 7.98
C LEU A 404 -4.44 12.54 8.01
N SER A 405 -4.29 11.93 9.18
CA SER A 405 -4.43 10.48 9.37
C SER A 405 -5.86 10.01 9.15
N HIS A 406 -6.86 10.72 9.70
CA HIS A 406 -8.27 10.37 9.53
C HIS A 406 -8.69 10.49 8.06
N ALA A 407 -8.32 11.59 7.39
CA ALA A 407 -8.59 11.75 5.97
C ALA A 407 -7.96 10.61 5.14
N THR A 408 -6.72 10.22 5.44
CA THR A 408 -6.04 9.11 4.77
C THR A 408 -6.74 7.76 5.00
N ILE A 409 -7.20 7.49 6.23
CA ILE A 409 -7.98 6.29 6.56
C ILE A 409 -9.29 6.25 5.79
N GLU A 410 -10.02 7.38 5.73
CA GLU A 410 -11.28 7.51 4.99
C GLU A 410 -11.06 7.27 3.49
N MET A 411 -10.04 7.89 2.90
CA MET A 411 -9.68 7.69 1.49
C MET A 411 -9.31 6.23 1.17
N TYR A 412 -8.48 5.58 1.99
CA TYR A 412 -8.17 4.16 1.78
C TYR A 412 -9.40 3.26 1.94
N THR A 413 -10.30 3.62 2.85
CA THR A 413 -11.55 2.87 3.06
C THR A 413 -12.49 3.03 1.88
N SER A 414 -12.63 4.23 1.32
CA SER A 414 -13.53 4.50 0.18
C SER A 414 -13.11 3.76 -1.10
N ILE A 415 -11.81 3.57 -1.33
CA ILE A 415 -11.30 2.78 -2.47
C ILE A 415 -11.14 1.28 -2.18
N GLY A 416 -11.64 0.80 -1.04
CA GLY A 416 -11.59 -0.63 -0.67
C GLY A 416 -10.20 -1.15 -0.23
N ARG A 417 -9.21 -0.27 -0.02
CA ARG A 417 -7.86 -0.62 0.44
C ARG A 417 -7.80 -0.71 1.98
N ILE A 418 -8.60 -1.61 2.54
CA ILE A 418 -8.82 -1.73 3.99
C ILE A 418 -7.52 -1.99 4.77
N ARG A 419 -6.59 -2.78 4.22
CA ARG A 419 -5.29 -3.05 4.88
C ARG A 419 -4.47 -1.78 5.11
N SER A 420 -4.40 -0.92 4.10
CA SER A 420 -3.70 0.37 4.19
C SER A 420 -4.36 1.29 5.21
N ALA A 421 -5.70 1.34 5.23
CA ALA A 421 -6.44 2.06 6.26
C ALA A 421 -6.12 1.54 7.68
N LYS A 422 -6.04 0.21 7.87
CA LYS A 422 -5.67 -0.37 9.17
C LYS A 422 -4.22 -0.11 9.54
N PHE A 423 -3.32 -0.02 8.57
CA PHE A 423 -1.92 0.32 8.82
C PHE A 423 -1.79 1.75 9.38
N VAL A 424 -2.42 2.75 8.75
CA VAL A 424 -2.47 4.12 9.27
C VAL A 424 -3.16 4.17 10.64
N GLY A 425 -4.21 3.37 10.85
CA GLY A 425 -4.85 3.22 12.16
C GLY A 425 -3.90 2.71 13.25
N LYS A 426 -2.96 1.82 12.92
CA LYS A 426 -1.94 1.36 13.87
C LYS A 426 -0.91 2.45 14.20
N ASP A 427 -0.57 3.31 13.24
CA ASP A 427 0.27 4.48 13.51
C ASP A 427 -0.41 5.46 14.48
N LEU A 428 -1.73 5.62 14.37
CA LEU A 428 -2.53 6.35 15.35
C LEU A 428 -2.55 5.67 16.71
N ALA A 429 -2.65 4.33 16.76
CA ALA A 429 -2.58 3.59 18.01
C ALA A 429 -1.25 3.81 18.72
N GLU A 430 -0.13 3.76 18.00
CA GLU A 430 1.20 4.07 18.55
C GLU A 430 1.26 5.50 19.10
N PHE A 431 0.74 6.47 18.34
CA PHE A 431 0.65 7.86 18.78
C PHE A 431 -0.15 8.02 20.08
N TYR A 432 -1.33 7.40 20.17
CA TYR A 432 -2.16 7.45 21.38
C TYR A 432 -1.54 6.73 22.58
N MET A 433 -0.81 5.64 22.36
CA MET A 433 -0.03 4.98 23.41
C MET A 433 1.00 5.93 24.01
N ARG A 434 1.75 6.66 23.17
CA ARG A 434 2.73 7.67 23.64
C ARG A 434 2.08 8.86 24.34
N LYS A 435 0.84 9.22 23.97
CA LYS A 435 0.05 10.28 24.64
C LYS A 435 -0.71 9.78 25.89
N LYS A 436 -0.40 8.59 26.43
CA LYS A 436 -1.08 7.98 27.59
C LYS A 436 -2.60 7.90 27.43
N SER A 437 -3.07 7.69 26.20
CA SER A 437 -4.49 7.50 25.86
C SER A 437 -4.73 6.08 25.32
N PRO A 438 -4.40 5.02 26.08
CA PRO A 438 -4.46 3.64 25.58
C PRO A 438 -5.89 3.21 25.19
N GLN A 439 -6.93 3.83 25.73
CA GLN A 439 -8.33 3.53 25.37
C GLN A 439 -8.60 3.82 23.88
N LYS A 440 -8.02 4.90 23.34
CA LYS A 440 -8.15 5.25 21.92
C LYS A 440 -7.32 4.30 21.06
N ALA A 441 -6.13 3.92 21.53
CA ALA A 441 -5.25 3.00 20.81
C ALA A 441 -5.89 1.61 20.64
N GLU A 442 -6.53 1.10 21.69
CA GLU A 442 -7.18 -0.21 21.69
C GLU A 442 -8.18 -0.38 20.54
N ILE A 443 -8.98 0.64 20.25
CA ILE A 443 -10.00 0.60 19.17
C ILE A 443 -9.37 0.32 17.81
N TYR A 444 -8.26 1.01 17.49
CA TYR A 444 -7.56 0.80 16.22
C TYR A 444 -6.87 -0.56 16.17
N LEU A 445 -6.24 -1.00 17.26
CA LEU A 445 -5.54 -2.28 17.33
C LEU A 445 -6.49 -3.46 17.21
N GLN A 446 -7.62 -3.44 17.93
CA GLN A 446 -8.67 -4.46 17.83
C GLN A 446 -9.25 -4.52 16.41
N GLY A 447 -9.54 -3.35 15.82
CA GLY A 447 -10.05 -3.25 14.45
C GLY A 447 -9.06 -3.77 13.39
N ALA A 448 -7.76 -3.54 13.58
CA ALA A 448 -6.72 -4.09 12.71
C ALA A 448 -6.56 -5.61 12.90
N LEU A 449 -6.52 -6.08 14.14
CA LEU A 449 -6.39 -7.49 14.49
C LEU A 449 -7.53 -8.33 13.91
N LYS A 450 -8.78 -7.86 14.03
CA LYS A 450 -9.96 -8.52 13.44
C LYS A 450 -9.79 -8.76 11.94
N ASN A 451 -9.32 -7.76 11.21
CA ASN A 451 -9.15 -7.87 9.76
C ASN A 451 -7.99 -8.80 9.40
N TYR A 452 -6.84 -8.68 10.07
CA TYR A 452 -5.71 -9.56 9.78
C TYR A 452 -6.03 -11.03 10.11
N LEU A 453 -6.76 -11.29 11.21
CA LEU A 453 -7.26 -12.62 11.56
C LEU A 453 -8.18 -13.18 10.48
N ALA A 454 -9.16 -12.39 10.01
CA ALA A 454 -10.10 -12.82 8.98
C ALA A 454 -9.41 -13.20 7.66
N GLU A 455 -8.26 -12.60 7.37
CA GLU A 455 -7.50 -12.80 6.16
C GLU A 455 -6.29 -13.75 6.32
N GLY A 456 -5.96 -14.17 7.55
CA GLY A 456 -4.87 -15.11 7.82
C GLY A 456 -3.44 -14.56 7.76
N TRP A 457 -3.23 -13.25 7.99
CA TRP A 457 -1.89 -12.64 7.93
C TRP A 457 -1.09 -12.81 9.23
N ALA A 458 -0.40 -13.94 9.35
CA ALA A 458 0.31 -14.33 10.57
C ALA A 458 1.23 -13.25 11.18
N LEU A 459 2.17 -12.69 10.42
CA LEU A 459 3.12 -11.69 10.94
C LEU A 459 2.43 -10.39 11.41
N PRO A 460 1.53 -9.75 10.63
CA PRO A 460 0.72 -8.63 11.14
C PRO A 460 -0.12 -8.96 12.36
N ILE A 461 -0.67 -10.18 12.49
CA ILE A 461 -1.42 -10.62 13.67
C ILE A 461 -0.51 -10.64 14.89
N THR A 462 0.64 -11.32 14.81
CA THR A 462 1.64 -11.40 15.89
C THR A 462 2.06 -10.01 16.34
N HIS A 463 2.43 -9.13 15.39
CA HIS A 463 2.85 -7.77 15.70
C HIS A 463 1.74 -6.95 16.36
N THR A 464 0.50 -7.05 15.85
CA THR A 464 -0.64 -6.29 16.39
C THR A 464 -1.04 -6.82 17.77
N ARG A 465 -0.91 -8.12 18.03
CA ARG A 465 -1.12 -8.72 19.37
C ARG A 465 -0.09 -8.19 20.37
N LYS A 466 1.18 -8.01 20.00
CA LYS A 466 2.18 -7.40 20.89
C LYS A 466 1.77 -5.98 21.31
N GLN A 467 1.40 -5.15 20.34
CA GLN A 467 0.94 -3.78 20.61
C GLN A 467 -0.34 -3.77 21.47
N LEU A 468 -1.25 -4.71 21.22
CA LEU A 468 -2.49 -4.84 21.99
C LEU A 468 -2.22 -5.32 23.42
N ALA A 469 -1.29 -6.26 23.63
CA ALA A 469 -0.90 -6.72 24.95
C ALA A 469 -0.32 -5.57 25.80
N GLU A 470 0.56 -4.76 25.22
CA GLU A 470 1.08 -3.55 25.87
C GLU A 470 -0.07 -2.59 26.23
N CYS A 471 -0.97 -2.32 25.29
CA CYS A 471 -2.14 -1.47 25.51
C CYS A 471 -3.03 -1.99 26.66
N GLN A 472 -3.35 -3.28 26.68
CA GLN A 472 -4.17 -3.93 27.71
C GLN A 472 -3.50 -3.87 29.09
N LYS A 473 -2.18 -4.04 29.15
CA LYS A 473 -1.39 -3.90 30.37
C LYS A 473 -1.48 -2.48 30.94
N HIS A 474 -1.38 -1.45 30.08
CA HIS A 474 -1.56 -0.05 30.49
C HIS A 474 -2.99 0.28 30.94
N LEU A 475 -4.00 -0.38 30.37
CA LEU A 475 -5.40 -0.23 30.76
C LEU A 475 -5.77 -0.98 32.05
N GLY A 476 -4.89 -1.83 32.57
CA GLY A 476 -5.20 -2.70 33.70
C GLY A 476 -6.21 -3.82 33.37
N GLN A 477 -6.40 -4.12 32.08
CA GLN A 477 -7.29 -5.19 31.62
C GLN A 477 -6.58 -6.55 31.71
N ILE A 478 -6.43 -7.06 32.93
CA ILE A 478 -5.61 -8.24 33.23
C ILE A 478 -6.08 -9.50 32.47
N GLU A 479 -7.38 -9.77 32.43
CA GLU A 479 -7.93 -10.94 31.73
C GLU A 479 -7.58 -10.93 30.23
N ASN A 480 -7.85 -9.79 29.57
CA ASN A 480 -7.55 -9.60 28.15
C ASN A 480 -6.03 -9.69 27.89
N TYR A 481 -5.22 -9.09 28.76
CA TYR A 481 -3.76 -9.15 28.66
C TYR A 481 -3.24 -10.59 28.75
N LEU A 482 -3.77 -11.39 29.67
CA LEU A 482 -3.37 -12.80 29.83
C LEU A 482 -3.83 -13.67 28.65
N GLN A 483 -5.01 -13.39 28.08
CA GLN A 483 -5.47 -14.05 26.85
C GLN A 483 -4.53 -13.75 25.69
N THR A 484 -4.21 -12.47 25.46
CA THR A 484 -3.27 -12.07 24.39
C THR A 484 -1.87 -12.63 24.65
N SER A 485 -1.40 -12.61 25.89
CA SER A 485 -0.09 -13.16 26.28
C SER A 485 -0.01 -14.67 26.07
N SER A 486 -1.09 -15.41 26.33
CA SER A 486 -1.15 -16.85 26.09
C SER A 486 -1.02 -17.17 24.61
N LEU A 487 -1.72 -16.41 23.76
CA LEU A 487 -1.60 -16.52 22.31
C LEU A 487 -0.17 -16.20 21.85
N LEU A 488 0.46 -15.16 22.38
CA LEU A 488 1.84 -14.78 22.06
C LEU A 488 2.88 -15.81 22.53
N ALA A 489 2.73 -16.40 23.72
CA ALA A 489 3.63 -17.44 24.23
C ALA A 489 3.64 -18.68 23.31
N SER A 490 2.50 -18.99 22.69
CA SER A 490 2.33 -20.08 21.72
C SER A 490 2.71 -19.72 20.27
N ASP A 491 3.01 -18.45 19.98
CA ASP A 491 3.20 -17.97 18.61
C ASP A 491 4.60 -18.31 18.08
N ARG A 492 4.65 -19.10 17.00
CA ARG A 492 5.89 -19.55 16.37
C ARG A 492 6.61 -18.47 15.55
N HIS A 493 5.97 -17.32 15.31
CA HIS A 493 6.58 -16.20 14.58
C HIS A 493 7.39 -15.27 15.49
N LEU A 494 7.34 -15.49 16.81
CA LEU A 494 8.15 -14.77 17.78
C LEU A 494 9.47 -15.48 18.06
N THR A 495 10.45 -14.71 18.52
CA THR A 495 11.69 -15.28 19.06
C THR A 495 11.41 -16.07 20.33
N GLU A 496 12.26 -17.05 20.64
CA GLU A 496 12.12 -17.85 21.88
C GLU A 496 12.13 -16.95 23.13
N SER A 497 12.99 -15.94 23.18
CA SER A 497 13.04 -14.97 24.27
C SER A 497 11.74 -14.21 24.49
N GLU A 498 11.05 -13.83 23.40
CA GLU A 498 9.76 -13.13 23.50
C GLU A 498 8.65 -14.07 23.97
N ARG A 499 8.63 -15.31 23.46
CA ARG A 499 7.68 -16.34 23.92
C ARG A 499 7.87 -16.64 25.40
N GLU A 500 9.11 -16.79 25.84
CA GLU A 500 9.46 -16.98 27.26
C GLU A 500 8.99 -15.81 28.11
N HIS A 501 9.17 -14.58 27.64
CA HIS A 501 8.71 -13.39 28.34
C HIS A 501 7.20 -13.45 28.61
N PHE A 502 6.37 -13.66 27.58
CA PHE A 502 4.92 -13.74 27.76
C PHE A 502 4.48 -14.95 28.58
N CYS A 503 5.16 -16.10 28.45
CA CYS A 503 4.92 -17.25 29.30
C CYS A 503 5.20 -16.95 30.78
N ARG A 504 6.34 -16.31 31.08
CA ARG A 504 6.70 -15.88 32.44
C ARG A 504 5.72 -14.86 33.00
N GLU A 505 5.19 -13.95 32.20
CA GLU A 505 4.15 -13.01 32.66
C GLU A 505 2.92 -13.77 33.18
N ILE A 506 2.44 -14.79 32.45
CA ILE A 506 1.31 -15.63 32.87
C ILE A 506 1.64 -16.38 34.17
N LEU A 507 2.82 -17.01 34.27
CA LEU A 507 3.23 -17.75 35.46
C LEU A 507 3.46 -16.83 36.68
N SER A 508 4.00 -15.63 36.44
CA SER A 508 4.21 -14.62 37.48
C SER A 508 2.87 -14.11 38.03
N PHE A 509 1.85 -14.02 37.18
CA PHE A 509 0.49 -13.70 37.62
C PHE A 509 -0.10 -14.87 38.41
N ALA A 510 0.05 -16.10 37.89
CA ALA A 510 -0.49 -17.30 38.52
C ALA A 510 0.10 -17.59 39.91
N SER A 511 1.34 -17.17 40.17
CA SER A 511 2.02 -17.34 41.45
C SER A 511 1.72 -16.26 42.48
N ARG A 512 1.08 -15.14 42.10
CA ARG A 512 0.65 -14.11 43.06
C ARG A 512 -0.53 -14.65 43.87
N GLN A 513 -0.46 -14.50 45.21
CA GLN A 513 -1.59 -14.85 46.08
C GLN A 513 -2.79 -13.98 45.70
N ALA A 514 -3.91 -14.62 45.39
CA ALA A 514 -5.13 -13.91 45.02
C ALA A 514 -5.67 -13.13 46.24
N ASP A 515 -5.74 -11.80 46.14
CA ASP A 515 -6.38 -10.92 47.14
C ASP A 515 -7.89 -11.24 47.33
N SER A 516 -8.47 -12.00 46.41
CA SER A 516 -9.85 -12.50 46.48
C SER A 516 -9.89 -14.03 46.28
N PRO A 517 -10.31 -14.81 47.29
CA PRO A 517 -10.49 -16.24 47.12
C PRO A 517 -11.67 -16.51 46.17
N GLY A 518 -11.38 -16.85 44.91
CA GLY A 518 -12.37 -17.35 43.95
C GLY A 518 -12.34 -16.76 42.55
N HIS A 519 -11.55 -15.72 42.27
CA HIS A 519 -11.44 -15.17 40.91
C HIS A 519 -10.58 -16.10 40.03
N LYS A 520 -11.20 -16.71 39.02
CA LYS A 520 -10.57 -17.65 38.08
C LYS A 520 -10.53 -17.03 36.69
N ILE A 521 -9.36 -17.01 36.07
CA ILE A 521 -9.20 -16.53 34.69
C ILE A 521 -9.18 -17.74 33.78
N VAL A 522 -10.12 -17.79 32.84
CA VAL A 522 -10.23 -18.91 31.90
C VAL A 522 -9.60 -18.54 30.56
N LEU A 523 -8.59 -19.30 30.17
CA LEU A 523 -7.85 -19.13 28.92
C LEU A 523 -8.08 -20.34 27.99
N PRO A 524 -7.97 -20.17 26.67
CA PRO A 524 -8.20 -21.27 25.75
C PRO A 524 -7.05 -22.28 25.76
N MET A 525 -7.37 -23.57 25.86
CA MET A 525 -6.35 -24.65 25.94
C MET A 525 -5.46 -24.73 24.71
N HIS A 526 -5.94 -24.38 23.51
CA HIS A 526 -5.11 -24.45 22.28
C HIS A 526 -3.88 -23.55 22.33
N SER A 527 -3.93 -22.46 23.10
CA SER A 527 -2.78 -21.57 23.33
C SER A 527 -1.79 -22.12 24.35
N PHE A 528 -2.16 -23.16 25.11
CA PHE A 528 -1.34 -23.78 26.14
C PHE A 528 -0.82 -25.15 25.73
N ALA A 529 -1.73 -26.06 25.36
CA ALA A 529 -1.41 -27.41 24.93
C ALA A 529 -2.43 -27.95 23.94
N GLN A 530 -1.95 -28.75 22.98
CA GLN A 530 -2.79 -29.43 22.01
C GLN A 530 -2.98 -30.90 22.41
N LEU A 531 -4.23 -31.35 22.56
CA LEU A 531 -4.54 -32.77 22.74
C LEU A 531 -4.28 -33.50 21.41
N ARG A 532 -3.41 -34.53 21.43
CA ARG A 532 -3.05 -35.31 20.24
C ARG A 532 -3.66 -36.69 20.24
N ASP A 533 -3.47 -37.44 21.31
CA ASP A 533 -3.86 -38.84 21.37
C ASP A 533 -4.50 -39.17 22.72
N LEU A 534 -5.38 -40.17 22.71
CA LEU A 534 -5.98 -40.74 23.91
C LEU A 534 -6.06 -42.26 23.79
N HIS A 535 -5.68 -42.96 24.85
CA HIS A 535 -5.68 -44.41 24.95
C HIS A 535 -6.34 -44.88 26.26
N PHE A 536 -7.19 -45.90 26.16
CA PHE A 536 -7.80 -46.54 27.33
C PHE A 536 -7.08 -47.84 27.68
N THR A 537 -6.99 -48.16 28.97
CA THR A 537 -6.60 -49.48 29.46
C THR A 537 -7.66 -49.95 30.45
N PRO A 538 -8.46 -50.99 30.12
CA PRO A 538 -8.38 -51.84 28.92
C PRO A 538 -8.81 -51.13 27.62
N SER A 539 -8.24 -51.55 26.48
CA SER A 539 -8.37 -50.87 25.18
C SER A 539 -9.78 -50.91 24.59
N ASN A 540 -10.65 -51.80 25.07
CA ASN A 540 -12.07 -51.83 24.71
C ASN A 540 -12.88 -50.73 25.42
N ALA A 541 -12.30 -50.01 26.40
CA ALA A 541 -12.96 -48.98 27.22
C ALA A 541 -14.26 -49.47 27.89
N VAL A 542 -14.35 -50.76 28.21
CA VAL A 542 -15.47 -51.38 28.91
C VAL A 542 -14.94 -52.02 30.19
N VAL A 543 -15.50 -51.65 31.35
CA VAL A 543 -15.03 -52.09 32.66
C VAL A 543 -16.21 -52.49 33.55
N HIS A 544 -16.04 -53.53 34.37
CA HIS A 544 -17.05 -53.92 35.36
C HIS A 544 -17.11 -52.90 36.51
N VAL A 545 -18.25 -52.75 37.20
CA VAL A 545 -18.35 -51.98 38.45
C VAL A 545 -17.28 -52.45 39.45
N GLY A 546 -16.49 -51.52 39.99
CA GLY A 546 -15.33 -51.78 40.85
C GLY A 546 -14.02 -52.07 40.12
N GLY A 547 -14.03 -52.24 38.79
CA GLY A 547 -12.83 -52.43 37.98
C GLY A 547 -12.02 -51.14 37.82
N ALA A 548 -10.71 -51.28 37.59
CA ALA A 548 -9.81 -50.18 37.33
C ALA A 548 -9.80 -49.80 35.84
N LEU A 549 -9.93 -48.50 35.55
CA LEU A 549 -9.77 -47.92 34.22
C LEU A 549 -8.61 -46.93 34.26
N SER A 550 -7.71 -47.03 33.29
CA SER A 550 -6.68 -46.03 33.03
C SER A 550 -6.97 -45.31 31.71
N VAL A 551 -6.90 -43.98 31.72
CA VAL A 551 -6.99 -43.12 30.54
C VAL A 551 -5.66 -42.42 30.38
N GLU A 552 -4.94 -42.70 29.31
CA GLU A 552 -3.68 -42.03 28.97
C GLU A 552 -3.95 -41.03 27.86
N ILE A 553 -3.52 -39.77 28.04
CA ILE A 553 -3.58 -38.74 27.01
C ILE A 553 -2.17 -38.26 26.66
N THR A 554 -1.97 -37.96 25.39
CA THR A 554 -0.78 -37.27 24.89
C THR A 554 -1.17 -35.83 24.57
N VAL A 555 -0.58 -34.87 25.28
CA VAL A 555 -0.75 -33.44 25.04
C VAL A 555 0.57 -32.82 24.59
N CYS A 556 0.54 -31.97 23.57
CA CYS A 556 1.70 -31.21 23.14
C CYS A 556 1.64 -29.79 23.72
N SER A 557 2.47 -29.51 24.72
CA SER A 557 2.67 -28.18 25.27
C SER A 557 3.22 -27.25 24.19
N GLN A 558 2.56 -26.10 24.00
CA GLN A 558 3.03 -25.02 23.12
C GLN A 558 3.88 -24.00 23.89
N MET A 559 4.03 -24.18 25.21
CA MET A 559 4.80 -23.29 26.07
C MET A 559 6.31 -23.48 25.83
N PRO A 560 7.09 -22.39 25.81
CA PRO A 560 8.53 -22.43 25.55
C PRO A 560 9.35 -22.96 26.75
N VAL A 561 8.76 -22.97 27.94
CA VAL A 561 9.41 -23.42 29.19
C VAL A 561 8.56 -24.50 29.88
N PRO A 562 9.16 -25.31 30.76
CA PRO A 562 8.40 -26.25 31.58
C PRO A 562 7.39 -25.52 32.48
N VAL A 563 6.14 -25.99 32.49
CA VAL A 563 5.06 -25.41 33.30
C VAL A 563 4.58 -26.41 34.34
N HIS A 564 4.64 -26.00 35.61
CA HIS A 564 4.07 -26.79 36.70
C HIS A 564 2.55 -26.54 36.77
N VAL A 565 1.77 -27.58 36.52
CA VAL A 565 0.31 -27.57 36.53
C VAL A 565 -0.17 -28.26 37.81
N GLU A 566 -0.94 -27.51 38.62
CA GLU A 566 -1.46 -28.00 39.89
C GLU A 566 -2.43 -29.16 39.69
N GLN A 567 -3.31 -29.04 38.69
CA GLN A 567 -4.30 -30.05 38.38
C GLN A 567 -4.60 -30.07 36.88
N ILE A 568 -4.54 -31.25 36.26
CA ILE A 568 -5.13 -31.53 34.96
C ILE A 568 -6.37 -32.38 35.18
N ALA A 569 -7.49 -32.01 34.57
CA ALA A 569 -8.77 -32.64 34.78
C ALA A 569 -9.52 -32.88 33.47
N ILE A 570 -10.15 -34.04 33.35
CA ILE A 570 -11.13 -34.32 32.29
C ILE A 570 -12.51 -34.39 32.95
N ASN A 571 -13.38 -33.45 32.57
CA ASN A 571 -14.77 -33.45 32.98
C ASN A 571 -15.54 -34.50 32.19
N VAL A 572 -16.28 -35.34 32.92
CA VAL A 572 -16.96 -36.51 32.38
C VAL A 572 -18.46 -36.35 32.58
N HIS A 573 -19.20 -36.50 31.49
CA HIS A 573 -20.65 -36.57 31.52
C HIS A 573 -21.10 -38.03 31.67
N PHE A 574 -21.94 -38.29 32.67
CA PHE A 574 -22.49 -39.62 32.96
C PHE A 574 -23.95 -39.71 32.50
N SER A 575 -24.29 -40.80 31.82
CA SER A 575 -25.65 -41.11 31.37
C SER A 575 -26.05 -42.54 31.74
N ILE A 576 -27.22 -42.69 32.35
CA ILE A 576 -27.83 -43.97 32.74
C ILE A 576 -28.73 -44.43 31.58
N GLU A 577 -28.15 -44.93 30.49
CA GLU A 577 -28.92 -45.58 29.43
C GLU A 577 -28.92 -47.10 29.63
N LYS A 578 -30.11 -47.71 29.71
CA LYS A 578 -30.24 -49.18 29.79
C LYS A 578 -29.88 -49.80 28.43
N ASN A 579 -28.80 -50.58 28.42
CA ASN A 579 -28.48 -51.63 27.43
C ASN A 579 -27.89 -51.17 26.06
N ASN A 580 -26.71 -50.52 26.06
CA ASN A 580 -25.97 -50.12 24.84
C ASN A 580 -24.57 -50.75 24.68
N TYR A 581 -24.20 -51.81 25.42
CA TYR A 581 -22.83 -52.36 25.45
C TYR A 581 -22.22 -52.73 24.07
N ARG A 582 -23.06 -53.07 23.08
CA ARG A 582 -22.61 -53.32 21.71
C ARG A 582 -22.19 -52.03 20.96
N LYS A 583 -22.82 -50.89 21.23
CA LYS A 583 -22.62 -49.64 20.47
C LYS A 583 -21.32 -48.90 20.82
N THR A 584 -20.81 -48.99 22.04
CA THR A 584 -19.52 -48.36 22.40
C THR A 584 -18.34 -49.16 21.88
N ALA A 585 -18.40 -50.48 21.97
CA ALA A 585 -17.43 -51.38 21.33
C ALA A 585 -17.41 -51.20 19.79
N GLU A 586 -18.58 -51.14 19.15
CA GLU A 586 -18.72 -50.89 17.70
C GLU A 586 -18.24 -49.49 17.26
N TRP A 587 -18.50 -48.45 18.06
CA TRP A 587 -18.03 -47.09 17.78
C TRP A 587 -16.50 -46.99 17.89
N LEU A 588 -15.93 -47.60 18.92
CA LEU A 588 -14.48 -47.68 19.09
C LEU A 588 -13.85 -48.42 17.90
N THR A 589 -14.42 -49.52 17.41
CA THR A 589 -13.91 -50.20 16.20
C THR A 589 -13.96 -49.37 14.91
N LYS A 590 -14.83 -48.36 14.81
CA LYS A 590 -14.94 -47.46 13.64
C LYS A 590 -13.97 -46.26 13.66
N HIS A 591 -13.51 -45.85 14.85
CA HIS A 591 -12.65 -44.67 15.04
C HIS A 591 -11.25 -45.01 15.60
N LYS A 592 -10.86 -46.29 15.60
CA LYS A 592 -9.57 -46.80 16.09
C LYS A 592 -8.55 -47.01 14.96
N THR A 593 -7.29 -46.72 15.26
CA THR A 593 -6.16 -47.42 14.63
C THR A 593 -5.99 -48.80 15.29
N ALA A 594 -5.29 -49.74 14.64
CA ALA A 594 -5.16 -51.15 15.09
C ALA A 594 -4.71 -51.35 16.56
N ASN A 595 -4.19 -50.30 17.22
CA ASN A 595 -3.67 -50.31 18.59
C ASN A 595 -4.63 -49.70 19.64
N GLY A 596 -5.85 -49.28 19.28
CA GLY A 596 -6.82 -48.76 20.25
C GLY A 596 -6.68 -47.29 20.64
N ILE A 597 -5.85 -46.53 19.90
CA ILE A 597 -5.59 -45.09 20.12
C ILE A 597 -6.61 -44.24 19.35
N VAL A 598 -7.15 -43.22 20.03
CA VAL A 598 -7.98 -42.16 19.44
C VAL A 598 -7.10 -40.94 19.19
N SER A 599 -6.92 -40.58 17.93
CA SER A 599 -6.15 -39.38 17.55
C SER A 599 -7.08 -38.19 17.31
N PHE A 600 -6.67 -37.04 17.80
CA PHE A 600 -7.35 -35.76 17.66
C PHE A 600 -6.69 -34.98 16.52
N PRO A 601 -7.46 -34.50 15.53
CA PRO A 601 -6.88 -33.76 14.42
C PRO A 601 -6.21 -32.48 14.95
N ALA A 602 -5.02 -32.19 14.43
CA ALA A 602 -4.42 -30.89 14.68
C ALA A 602 -5.28 -29.82 13.98
N GLU A 603 -5.79 -28.83 14.72
CA GLU A 603 -6.38 -27.64 14.11
C GLU A 603 -5.36 -27.06 13.12
N THR A 604 -5.71 -27.05 11.83
CA THR A 604 -4.88 -26.56 10.73
C THR A 604 -4.74 -25.05 10.86
N ALA A 605 -3.73 -24.60 11.62
CA ALA A 605 -3.38 -23.21 11.88
C ALA A 605 -4.54 -22.32 12.44
N PRO A 606 -4.27 -21.39 13.36
CA PRO A 606 -5.27 -20.41 13.81
C PRO A 606 -5.65 -19.37 12.73
N TYR A 607 -5.24 -19.58 11.49
CA TYR A 607 -5.46 -18.69 10.37
C TYR A 607 -6.47 -19.34 9.42
N PRO A 608 -7.57 -18.67 9.06
CA PRO A 608 -8.48 -19.21 8.08
C PRO A 608 -7.70 -19.41 6.77
N THR A 609 -7.58 -20.66 6.34
CA THR A 609 -7.37 -20.96 4.93
C THR A 609 -8.48 -20.28 4.14
N SER A 610 -8.11 -19.60 3.05
CA SER A 610 -8.96 -18.94 2.07
C SER A 610 -10.38 -19.49 2.02
N GLN A 611 -11.39 -18.60 2.07
CA GLN A 611 -12.81 -18.88 1.88
C GLN A 611 -13.04 -20.04 0.89
N ASN A 612 -13.28 -21.25 1.41
CA ASN A 612 -14.01 -22.35 0.74
C ASN A 612 -14.04 -23.68 1.50
N SER A 613 -13.48 -23.82 2.70
CA SER A 613 -13.70 -25.03 3.51
C SER A 613 -14.69 -24.76 4.64
N LEU A 614 -15.99 -24.71 4.31
CA LEU A 614 -17.01 -25.07 5.29
C LEU A 614 -16.66 -26.47 5.84
N PRO A 615 -16.80 -26.73 7.16
CA PRO A 615 -16.61 -28.08 7.67
C PRO A 615 -17.51 -29.04 6.88
N THR A 616 -16.92 -30.09 6.29
CA THR A 616 -17.64 -31.01 5.40
C THR A 616 -18.79 -31.67 6.17
N LEU A 617 -19.99 -31.72 5.59
CA LEU A 617 -21.16 -32.39 6.18
C LEU A 617 -20.84 -33.87 6.47
N GLU A 618 -20.75 -34.23 7.75
CA GLU A 618 -20.55 -35.62 8.17
C GLU A 618 -21.89 -36.30 8.39
N LEU A 619 -22.44 -36.91 7.33
CA LEU A 619 -23.71 -37.62 7.37
C LEU A 619 -23.51 -39.09 7.76
N CYS A 620 -24.42 -39.61 8.57
CA CYS A 620 -24.46 -41.02 8.92
C CYS A 620 -25.89 -41.54 8.85
N GLU A 621 -26.05 -42.72 8.26
CA GLU A 621 -27.31 -43.42 8.22
C GLU A 621 -27.62 -44.01 9.59
N MET A 622 -28.87 -43.83 10.04
CA MET A 622 -29.42 -44.40 11.25
C MET A 622 -30.51 -45.40 10.86
N PHE A 623 -30.38 -46.62 11.38
CA PHE A 623 -31.35 -47.68 11.23
C PHE A 623 -31.87 -48.07 12.60
N GLU A 624 -33.15 -47.83 12.87
CA GLU A 624 -33.82 -48.29 14.07
C GLU A 624 -34.57 -49.58 13.75
N ARG A 625 -34.14 -50.69 14.36
CA ARG A 625 -34.74 -52.02 14.18
C ARG A 625 -35.50 -52.43 15.43
N SER A 626 -36.66 -53.05 15.23
CA SER A 626 -37.48 -53.58 16.33
C SER A 626 -36.69 -54.57 17.18
N PRO A 627 -36.68 -54.45 18.52
CA PRO A 627 -35.95 -55.38 19.40
C PRO A 627 -36.49 -56.82 19.36
N SER A 628 -37.77 -57.02 19.02
CA SER A 628 -38.43 -58.34 19.06
C SER A 628 -38.26 -59.16 17.78
N ASP A 629 -38.15 -58.50 16.63
CA ASP A 629 -38.31 -59.13 15.31
C ASP A 629 -37.32 -58.58 14.26
N ASN A 630 -36.41 -57.68 14.67
CA ASN A 630 -35.32 -57.13 13.85
C ASN A 630 -35.77 -56.47 12.54
N SER A 631 -37.06 -56.17 12.42
CA SER A 631 -37.70 -55.47 11.32
C SER A 631 -37.31 -53.98 11.36
N LEU A 632 -37.03 -53.40 10.19
CA LEU A 632 -36.57 -52.02 10.06
C LEU A 632 -37.76 -51.06 10.31
N HIS A 633 -37.76 -50.36 11.44
CA HIS A 633 -38.90 -49.54 11.87
C HIS A 633 -38.75 -48.08 11.41
N THR A 634 -37.53 -47.54 11.47
CA THR A 634 -37.23 -46.15 11.08
C THR A 634 -35.88 -46.08 10.38
N THR A 635 -35.80 -45.32 9.30
CA THR A 635 -34.53 -44.94 8.64
C THR A 635 -34.39 -43.43 8.69
N GLY A 636 -33.19 -42.95 8.97
CA GLY A 636 -32.91 -41.51 9.02
C GLY A 636 -31.45 -41.22 8.68
N ILE A 637 -31.18 -39.97 8.34
CA ILE A 637 -29.81 -39.47 8.12
C ILE A 637 -29.53 -38.46 9.25
N ILE A 638 -28.48 -38.72 10.02
CA ILE A 638 -28.01 -37.83 11.09
C ILE A 638 -26.72 -37.15 10.63
N CYS A 639 -26.68 -35.83 10.73
CA CYS A 639 -25.44 -35.09 10.60
C CYS A 639 -24.70 -35.08 11.95
N LYS A 640 -23.50 -35.65 11.99
CA LYS A 640 -22.69 -35.83 13.21
C LYS A 640 -22.05 -34.54 13.69
N ASN A 641 -21.71 -33.66 12.75
CA ASN A 641 -21.07 -32.37 13.01
C ASN A 641 -22.05 -31.18 12.92
N VAL A 642 -23.35 -31.40 13.22
CA VAL A 642 -24.36 -30.32 13.29
C VAL A 642 -23.91 -29.17 14.18
N HIS A 643 -23.25 -29.47 15.31
CA HIS A 643 -22.72 -28.46 16.22
C HIS A 643 -21.58 -27.60 15.62
N MET A 644 -20.85 -28.13 14.63
CA MET A 644 -19.86 -27.40 13.84
C MET A 644 -20.50 -26.60 12.70
N LEU A 645 -21.58 -27.11 12.11
CA LEU A 645 -22.30 -26.52 10.97
C LEU A 645 -23.31 -25.44 11.36
N LEU A 646 -23.92 -25.54 12.55
CA LEU A 646 -24.84 -24.55 13.12
C LEU A 646 -24.12 -23.41 13.84
N ARG A 647 -22.80 -23.27 13.68
CA ARG A 647 -22.12 -21.99 13.90
C ARG A 647 -22.73 -20.98 12.94
N LYS A 648 -23.80 -20.32 13.39
CA LYS A 648 -24.46 -19.22 12.72
C LYS A 648 -23.38 -18.19 12.39
N GLN A 649 -23.12 -17.99 11.10
CA GLN A 649 -22.33 -16.87 10.61
C GLN A 649 -23.20 -15.61 10.78
N GLU A 650 -23.41 -15.19 12.02
CA GLU A 650 -23.89 -13.85 12.30
C GLU A 650 -22.75 -12.90 11.98
N SER A 651 -22.81 -12.31 10.79
CA SER A 651 -22.15 -11.06 10.44
C SER A 651 -22.51 -10.02 11.50
N GLY A 652 -21.73 -9.99 12.58
CA GLY A 652 -22.03 -9.21 13.79
C GLY A 652 -21.40 -9.69 15.09
N ALA A 653 -20.77 -10.88 15.16
CA ALA A 653 -20.15 -11.34 16.41
C ALA A 653 -18.83 -10.60 16.71
N ALA A 654 -18.73 -10.08 17.93
CA ALA A 654 -17.58 -9.41 18.50
C ALA A 654 -16.31 -10.29 18.47
N LEU A 655 -15.15 -9.62 18.43
CA LEU A 655 -13.82 -10.13 18.83
C LEU A 655 -13.98 -11.32 19.75
N GLU A 656 -13.65 -12.54 19.31
CA GLU A 656 -13.68 -13.75 20.15
C GLU A 656 -14.59 -13.57 21.37
N ALA A 657 -15.87 -13.27 21.13
CA ALA A 657 -16.78 -13.04 22.24
C ALA A 657 -16.71 -14.36 22.99
N PRO A 658 -16.30 -14.36 24.27
CA PRO A 658 -16.02 -15.59 24.95
C PRO A 658 -17.31 -16.37 24.85
N SER A 659 -17.30 -17.46 24.07
CA SER A 659 -18.00 -18.63 24.54
C SER A 659 -17.28 -18.88 25.84
N GLY A 660 -17.76 -18.26 26.94
CA GLY A 660 -17.14 -18.40 28.24
C GLY A 660 -16.94 -19.90 28.34
N ALA A 661 -15.68 -20.31 28.39
CA ALA A 661 -15.34 -21.72 28.52
C ALA A 661 -15.82 -22.07 29.92
N ALA A 662 -17.13 -22.27 30.02
CA ALA A 662 -17.82 -22.47 31.26
C ALA A 662 -17.21 -23.74 31.81
N LEU A 663 -16.59 -23.60 32.98
CA LEU A 663 -16.05 -24.75 33.67
C LEU A 663 -17.26 -25.63 34.00
N GLU A 664 -17.43 -26.74 33.28
CA GLU A 664 -18.55 -27.63 33.53
C GLU A 664 -18.34 -28.26 34.91
N ALA A 665 -19.27 -28.02 35.84
CA ALA A 665 -19.27 -28.68 37.14
C ALA A 665 -19.83 -30.10 36.98
N GLY A 666 -19.05 -30.99 36.38
CA GLY A 666 -19.39 -32.41 36.26
C GLY A 666 -19.23 -33.13 37.60
N ALA A 667 -20.21 -33.98 37.97
CA ALA A 667 -20.13 -34.84 39.15
C ALA A 667 -18.99 -35.88 39.06
N HIS A 668 -18.57 -36.24 37.84
CA HIS A 668 -17.47 -37.16 37.56
C HIS A 668 -16.32 -36.42 36.88
N VAL A 669 -15.13 -36.48 37.49
CA VAL A 669 -13.92 -35.83 36.98
C VAL A 669 -12.74 -36.79 37.12
N LEU A 670 -12.00 -36.98 36.04
CA LEU A 670 -10.70 -37.65 36.07
C LEU A 670 -9.63 -36.59 36.38
N LYS A 671 -8.84 -36.77 37.44
CA LYS A 671 -7.87 -35.76 37.89
C LYS A 671 -6.47 -36.35 37.99
N CYS A 672 -5.48 -35.56 37.58
CA CYS A 672 -4.08 -35.78 37.83
C CYS A 672 -3.51 -34.51 38.46
N ASN A 673 -2.80 -34.64 39.59
CA ASN A 673 -2.31 -33.49 40.34
C ASN A 673 -0.79 -33.37 40.20
N ALA A 674 -0.28 -32.14 40.29
CA ALA A 674 1.14 -31.80 40.26
C ALA A 674 1.88 -32.38 39.04
N VAL A 675 1.41 -32.00 37.84
CA VAL A 675 2.00 -32.42 36.56
C VAL A 675 2.91 -31.33 36.02
N THR A 676 4.16 -31.64 35.72
CA THR A 676 5.04 -30.73 34.98
C THR A 676 4.94 -31.04 33.50
N LEU A 677 4.51 -30.06 32.70
CA LEU A 677 4.47 -30.18 31.25
C LEU A 677 5.76 -29.60 30.66
N GLU A 678 6.56 -30.47 30.05
CA GLU A 678 7.73 -30.09 29.26
C GLU A 678 7.31 -29.48 27.92
N PRO A 679 8.10 -28.60 27.29
CA PRO A 679 7.85 -28.15 25.93
C PRO A 679 7.73 -29.32 24.96
N GLY A 680 6.65 -29.36 24.15
CA GLY A 680 6.39 -30.48 23.24
C GLY A 680 5.53 -31.60 23.84
N PRO A 681 5.70 -32.87 23.42
CA PRO A 681 4.79 -33.97 23.78
C PRO A 681 4.96 -34.43 25.23
N ASN A 682 3.84 -34.56 25.94
CA ASN A 682 3.75 -35.05 27.32
C ASN A 682 2.65 -36.12 27.42
N THR A 683 2.91 -37.17 28.19
CA THR A 683 1.96 -38.24 28.44
C THR A 683 1.41 -38.12 29.87
N ILE A 684 0.09 -38.10 30.01
CA ILE A 684 -0.59 -37.96 31.30
C ILE A 684 -1.55 -39.13 31.49
N THR A 685 -1.42 -39.83 32.61
CA THR A 685 -2.23 -41.00 32.93
C THR A 685 -3.22 -40.70 34.05
N PHE A 686 -4.51 -40.84 33.77
CA PHE A 686 -5.58 -40.77 34.76
C PHE A 686 -6.01 -42.19 35.16
N ARG A 687 -6.08 -42.47 36.47
CA ARG A 687 -6.58 -43.74 36.99
C ARG A 687 -7.88 -43.51 37.74
N THR A 688 -8.90 -44.31 37.45
CA THR A 688 -10.19 -44.26 38.14
C THR A 688 -10.72 -45.67 38.42
N GLN A 689 -11.54 -45.81 39.45
CA GLN A 689 -12.33 -47.02 39.70
C GLN A 689 -13.76 -46.76 39.27
N ALA A 690 -14.29 -47.66 38.45
CA ALA A 690 -15.65 -47.58 37.92
C ALA A 690 -16.66 -47.74 39.07
N LYS A 691 -17.50 -46.74 39.33
CA LYS A 691 -18.45 -46.77 40.47
C LYS A 691 -19.86 -47.16 40.05
N GLU A 692 -20.44 -46.41 39.12
CA GLU A 692 -21.84 -46.58 38.72
C GLU A 692 -21.92 -47.15 37.31
N PRO A 693 -22.82 -48.12 37.05
CA PRO A 693 -23.03 -48.65 35.71
C PRO A 693 -23.69 -47.59 34.81
N GLY A 694 -23.15 -47.42 33.60
CA GLY A 694 -23.62 -46.44 32.63
C GLY A 694 -22.54 -46.02 31.65
N THR A 695 -22.84 -45.01 30.84
CA THR A 695 -21.94 -44.47 29.81
C THR A 695 -21.30 -43.18 30.30
N TYR A 696 -19.98 -43.12 30.23
CA TYR A 696 -19.17 -41.98 30.64
C TYR A 696 -18.52 -41.34 29.40
N THR A 697 -18.87 -40.10 29.11
CA THR A 697 -18.37 -39.35 27.94
C THR A 697 -17.41 -38.27 28.39
N LEU A 698 -16.20 -38.26 27.84
CA LEU A 698 -15.20 -37.21 28.08
C LEU A 698 -15.61 -35.95 27.32
N ARG A 699 -15.83 -34.83 28.02
CA ARG A 699 -16.41 -33.61 27.42
C ARG A 699 -15.41 -32.47 27.31
N GLN A 700 -14.73 -32.17 28.41
CA GLN A 700 -13.92 -30.97 28.55
C GLN A 700 -12.60 -31.33 29.26
N LEU A 701 -11.49 -30.81 28.75
CA LEU A 701 -10.16 -30.95 29.34
C LEU A 701 -9.74 -29.60 29.94
N CYS A 702 -9.30 -29.61 31.19
CA CYS A 702 -8.91 -28.43 31.95
C CYS A 702 -7.50 -28.61 32.54
N ALA A 703 -6.70 -27.55 32.56
CA ALA A 703 -5.42 -27.49 33.27
C ALA A 703 -5.36 -26.23 34.13
N SER A 704 -5.01 -26.35 35.42
CA SER A 704 -4.94 -25.21 36.34
C SER A 704 -3.50 -24.88 36.76
N VAL A 705 -3.16 -23.59 36.67
CA VAL A 705 -1.91 -23.01 37.16
C VAL A 705 -2.31 -21.84 38.06
N GLY A 706 -2.38 -22.06 39.37
CA GLY A 706 -2.94 -21.11 40.33
C GLY A 706 -4.36 -20.65 39.94
N PRO A 707 -4.63 -19.32 39.85
CA PRO A 707 -5.92 -18.78 39.43
C PRO A 707 -6.21 -18.90 37.92
N VAL A 708 -5.24 -19.32 37.10
CA VAL A 708 -5.37 -19.41 35.64
C VAL A 708 -5.77 -20.83 35.22
N TRP A 709 -6.86 -20.94 34.45
CA TRP A 709 -7.42 -22.20 33.98
C TRP A 709 -7.39 -22.25 32.47
N PHE A 710 -6.67 -23.21 31.90
CA PHE A 710 -6.70 -23.49 30.47
C PHE A 710 -7.79 -24.53 30.18
N VAL A 711 -8.72 -24.21 29.29
CA VAL A 711 -9.91 -25.05 29.05
C VAL A 711 -10.08 -25.37 27.57
N LEU A 712 -10.22 -26.67 27.27
CA LEU A 712 -10.66 -27.20 26.00
C LEU A 712 -12.13 -27.60 26.16
N PRO A 713 -13.08 -26.75 25.73
CA PRO A 713 -14.50 -26.94 26.03
C PRO A 713 -15.10 -28.21 25.41
N HIS A 714 -14.56 -28.65 24.27
CA HIS A 714 -15.07 -29.82 23.55
C HIS A 714 -13.91 -30.70 23.07
N MET A 715 -13.93 -31.97 23.46
CA MET A 715 -13.05 -33.00 22.93
C MET A 715 -13.71 -33.66 21.70
N TYR A 716 -13.14 -33.45 20.51
CA TYR A 716 -13.60 -34.07 19.27
C TYR A 716 -12.48 -34.84 18.56
N PRO A 717 -12.67 -36.11 18.18
CA PRO A 717 -13.93 -36.89 18.22
C PRO A 717 -14.40 -37.19 19.66
N LEU A 718 -15.71 -37.38 19.83
CA LEU A 718 -16.34 -37.65 21.13
C LEU A 718 -15.86 -38.99 21.71
N VAL A 719 -15.18 -38.97 22.85
CA VAL A 719 -14.62 -40.17 23.48
C VAL A 719 -15.48 -40.64 24.65
N ARG A 720 -15.76 -41.95 24.74
CA ARG A 720 -16.57 -42.54 25.82
C ARG A 720 -16.04 -43.89 26.31
N TYR A 721 -16.30 -44.20 27.58
CA TYR A 721 -16.10 -45.51 28.19
C TYR A 721 -17.40 -45.99 28.86
N GLU A 722 -17.56 -47.30 29.01
CA GLU A 722 -18.75 -47.91 29.60
C GLU A 722 -18.41 -48.69 30.86
N VAL A 723 -19.31 -48.58 31.83
CA VAL A 723 -19.28 -49.38 33.07
C VAL A 723 -20.51 -50.27 33.09
N TYR A 724 -20.31 -51.58 33.22
CA TYR A 724 -21.41 -52.55 33.32
C TYR A 724 -21.49 -53.19 34.70
N SER A 725 -22.70 -53.52 35.13
CA SER A 725 -22.99 -54.30 36.32
C SER A 725 -23.69 -55.59 35.89
N GLN A 726 -23.28 -56.73 36.44
CA GLN A 726 -23.94 -58.01 36.20
C GLN A 726 -24.72 -58.40 37.46
N GLU A 727 -26.05 -58.38 37.38
CA GLU A 727 -26.90 -58.96 38.44
C GLU A 727 -26.84 -60.49 38.34
N PRO A 728 -26.63 -61.23 39.44
CA PRO A 728 -26.61 -62.69 39.41
C PRO A 728 -28.00 -63.22 39.02
N GLN A 729 -28.09 -63.97 37.93
CA GLN A 729 -29.31 -64.65 37.52
C GLN A 729 -29.32 -66.10 38.04
N LEU A 730 -30.32 -66.43 38.84
CA LEU A 730 -30.54 -67.79 39.37
C LEU A 730 -31.52 -68.54 38.44
N HIS A 731 -31.04 -69.58 37.75
CA HIS A 731 -31.89 -70.43 36.92
C HIS A 731 -32.14 -71.76 37.65
N VAL A 732 -33.40 -72.06 37.96
CA VAL A 732 -33.81 -73.33 38.62
C VAL A 732 -34.56 -74.17 37.60
N GLU A 733 -34.00 -75.30 37.19
CA GLU A 733 -34.66 -76.27 36.31
C GLU A 733 -35.08 -77.52 37.10
N PRO A 734 -36.37 -77.96 37.01
CA PRO A 734 -36.80 -79.23 37.60
C PRO A 734 -36.53 -80.42 36.65
N LEU A 735 -35.89 -81.47 37.17
CA LEU A 735 -35.65 -82.73 36.46
C LEU A 735 -36.94 -83.57 36.31
N ALA A 736 -37.50 -83.53 35.10
CA ALA A 736 -38.36 -84.46 34.36
C ALA A 736 -39.51 -85.28 35.01
N ALA A 737 -40.69 -85.08 34.39
CA ALA A 737 -41.62 -86.05 33.78
C ALA A 737 -42.49 -87.04 34.62
N PHE A 738 -43.81 -86.86 34.42
CA PHE A 738 -44.93 -87.80 34.57
C PHE A 738 -45.46 -88.19 35.96
N TRP A 739 -46.77 -88.51 35.91
CA TRP A 739 -47.79 -88.54 36.95
C TRP A 739 -47.65 -89.63 38.03
N LEU A 740 -48.32 -89.35 39.17
CA LEU A 740 -48.75 -90.22 40.29
C LEU A 740 -47.83 -90.35 41.53
N VAL A 741 -48.26 -89.63 42.59
CA VAL A 741 -48.42 -90.06 44.00
C VAL A 741 -47.20 -90.57 44.79
N PHE A 742 -46.90 -89.83 45.88
CA PHE A 742 -46.03 -90.10 47.05
C PHE A 742 -44.49 -89.88 46.96
N LEU A 743 -44.07 -88.79 47.66
CA LEU A 743 -42.81 -88.51 48.39
C LEU A 743 -41.47 -88.11 47.70
N ARG A 744 -40.93 -86.99 48.24
CA ARG A 744 -39.58 -86.39 48.26
C ARG A 744 -38.95 -85.88 46.94
N ARG A 745 -38.96 -84.55 46.77
CA ARG A 745 -38.13 -83.81 45.81
C ARG A 745 -36.78 -83.41 46.43
N SER A 746 -35.69 -83.86 45.84
CA SER A 746 -34.35 -83.29 46.00
C SER A 746 -34.04 -82.40 44.79
N SER A 747 -33.61 -81.16 45.01
CA SER A 747 -33.20 -80.22 43.97
C SER A 747 -31.67 -80.12 43.91
N SER A 748 -31.08 -80.20 42.72
CA SER A 748 -29.66 -79.89 42.49
C SER A 748 -29.49 -78.39 42.25
N LEU A 749 -28.57 -77.75 42.97
CA LEU A 749 -28.16 -76.35 42.80
C LEU A 749 -26.82 -76.33 42.07
N SER A 750 -26.78 -75.77 40.86
CA SER A 750 -25.53 -75.49 40.14
C SER A 750 -25.35 -73.99 40.04
N LEU A 751 -24.34 -73.47 40.74
CA LEU A 751 -23.89 -72.08 40.67
C LEU A 751 -22.85 -71.97 39.55
N LEU A 752 -23.18 -71.25 38.48
CA LEU A 752 -22.21 -70.90 37.44
C LEU A 752 -21.39 -69.69 37.93
N ALA A 753 -20.32 -69.97 38.66
CA ALA A 753 -19.26 -69.00 38.91
C ALA A 753 -18.31 -69.03 37.71
N ILE A 754 -18.44 -68.07 36.80
CA ILE A 754 -17.37 -67.81 35.82
C ILE A 754 -16.31 -67.00 36.55
N THR A 755 -15.24 -67.67 36.98
CA THR A 755 -14.03 -67.02 37.47
C THR A 755 -13.29 -66.35 36.32
N GLN A 756 -13.02 -65.05 36.53
CA GLN A 756 -12.13 -64.08 35.86
C GLN A 756 -11.42 -64.47 34.56
#